data_AF-A0A4P5XXX7-F1
#
_entry.id   AF-A0A4P5XXX7-F1
#
_cell.length_a   1.000
_cell.length_b   1.000
_cell.length_c   1.000
_cell.angle_alpha   90.00
_cell.angle_beta   90.00
_cell.angle_gamma   90.00
#
_symmetry.space_group_name_H-M   'P 1'
#
loop_
_entity.id
_entity.type
_entity.pdbx_description
1 polymer ?
#
loop_
_entity_poly.entity_id
_entity_poly.type
_entity_poly.pdbx_seq_one_letter_code
_entity_poly.pdbx_strand_id
1 'polypeptide(L)'
;MKSCLVAMWLVLFANLNAVLSADPVVVAGRQTKSIEGWTVLVSDELLEKDKAATERALELLTVQLQEIVRVVPAAAVLELRKVPLWFSPEYPGVKPRAEYHPGAGWLRDNKRDPAMAKAVEFTDIRDFERETKRMPNFTLHELAHAYHDRVLPKGFGNEAIKAAFDKAKTKGLYDRVEQRFGDGRSANVRAYAMTSPMEYFAESSEAFFSTNDFFPFTREQLAKHDPEMFALLKTLWSPEAETAKAADKTTTKDNAEYRDWKHSGSMWLLTTPDGAGLPTDVKVEQFPVLVRLHRDWFDFAQAKPNGDDLRFSTSSGEKLAFQIEEWDAAKGVASVWVRVPLITGNSRQEIKLHWGNANAASESDGKAVFNESNGYLAVWHMNDPVRDDTGSLTSTDTGTTATAGVIGAARYFADRKGVFCGDMIPNYPTGSNPHSTEAWFRAEKPNSTLIAWGNEQGQGKVVMQYRSPPHIQMDCYFSGGNVSGARRVSLGDWTHVVHTYREGEAKLYVNGVLDGTNIKQGGPLNIRTPARLFIGGWYHNYDFVGDLDEVRISKVVRSPEWVKLQFENQKKPNQSLVGTLVQPGEEFSVSHTELEVAEGQSATIKVKAGGAQKVVWGVRHAGRLLPIATDRLSYEFKAGRVRGKTKTTLGVKAIYANEVKTKDIAITISDDIPEPVFTLAAPAKWDGRETIEVVPQISNLAEMQAKGAGQLSVNWTIDDVAVIKRIEAGKLILKRAQGNGAMRVTAAIDNGGAKVVQSITITVQEPPPSKDVWVPRPLAENEQPEDNQFIARDSSGRDGLQFGTLVYAGTLAEAADSVFVRVFADDKLFATETARLAADKKYSLSVKLNLGLIKYRTEFGTKSGDKEDVLHTAKNIVCGDAFLIIGQSNAVATDFGKENPLAVSDWVRTFGATAGDPNNSRLKLWANAEARSPGGKSEIGFWGMELGRRLVESEKIPICIINGAVGGTRIDQHQRNSADPTDVSTIYGRQLWRVQQAKLTHGIRAVLWHQGENDQGADGPTGGYGYETYRQYFVDLAASWKEDYPNIQHYYAFQIWPKSCAMGINGSDNRLREVQRTLPKLFSNMSVMSTLGIKPPGGCHFPAAGYAEFARFLHPMMQYHLYHRHVDSFNPPNLKRAFFTSAQRDELILEFDYHINWSDSLVSQFHLASESKQVVAGSANGNRITLKLNGPTKSNTVTYLDSANWNPDNLLYGQNGLAALTFCDVPIEGLDASP
;
A
#
# COMPACT_ATOMS: atom_id res chain seq x y z
N MET A 1 22.32 62.08 -34.84
CA MET A 1 23.70 61.55 -34.90
C MET A 1 23.64 60.12 -35.38
N LYS A 2 23.83 59.94 -36.70
CA LYS A 2 24.26 58.66 -37.28
C LYS A 2 25.74 58.45 -36.91
N SER A 3 26.14 57.18 -36.92
CA SER A 3 27.52 56.71 -37.12
C SER A 3 28.40 56.60 -35.86
N CYS A 4 28.39 55.43 -35.22
CA CYS A 4 29.61 54.73 -34.78
C CYS A 4 29.41 53.33 -34.15
N LEU A 5 28.19 52.80 -34.04
CA LEU A 5 27.96 51.46 -33.44
C LEU A 5 27.29 50.43 -34.37
N VAL A 6 27.42 50.63 -35.70
CA VAL A 6 26.94 49.69 -36.73
C VAL A 6 28.09 48.81 -37.30
N ALA A 7 29.33 48.97 -36.84
CA ALA A 7 30.48 48.28 -37.44
C ALA A 7 31.08 47.12 -36.60
N MET A 8 30.53 46.78 -35.44
CA MET A 8 31.13 45.73 -34.57
C MET A 8 30.13 44.66 -34.11
N TRP A 9 29.00 44.55 -34.79
CA TRP A 9 28.00 43.48 -34.65
C TRP A 9 27.90 42.59 -35.90
N LEU A 10 28.92 42.63 -36.77
CA LEU A 10 28.91 41.95 -38.08
C LEU A 10 30.08 40.97 -38.30
N VAL A 11 30.81 40.55 -37.25
CA VAL A 11 31.97 39.63 -37.39
C VAL A 11 31.95 38.40 -36.45
N LEU A 12 30.90 38.17 -35.66
CA LEU A 12 30.82 36.98 -34.77
C LEU A 12 29.58 36.10 -34.95
N PHE A 13 28.81 36.31 -36.03
CA PHE A 13 27.72 35.42 -36.47
C PHE A 13 27.92 34.83 -37.88
N ALA A 14 29.18 34.68 -38.29
CA ALA A 14 29.54 34.04 -39.54
C ALA A 14 30.67 33.03 -39.30
N ASN A 15 30.35 31.90 -38.67
CA ASN A 15 31.07 30.62 -38.82
C ASN A 15 30.38 29.51 -38.00
N LEU A 16 29.13 29.20 -38.34
CA LEU A 16 28.47 27.92 -38.04
C LEU A 16 27.17 27.81 -38.86
N ASN A 17 27.29 28.00 -40.17
CA ASN A 17 26.28 27.60 -41.15
C ASN A 17 26.99 27.33 -42.47
N ALA A 18 27.67 26.20 -42.53
CA ALA A 18 28.16 25.62 -43.77
C ALA A 18 28.19 24.09 -43.64
N VAL A 19 27.01 23.49 -43.47
CA VAL A 19 26.73 22.16 -44.01
C VAL A 19 25.45 22.29 -44.83
N LEU A 20 25.69 22.53 -46.13
CA LEU A 20 24.81 22.40 -47.29
C LEU A 20 23.32 22.07 -47.01
N SER A 21 22.50 23.11 -46.90
CA SER A 21 21.13 23.06 -47.44
C SER A 21 21.27 23.08 -48.96
N ALA A 22 21.14 21.94 -49.64
CA ALA A 22 20.84 21.96 -51.06
C ALA A 22 19.43 22.53 -51.22
N ASP A 23 19.25 23.53 -52.08
CA ASP A 23 17.92 24.04 -52.43
C ASP A 23 17.00 22.88 -52.81
N PRO A 24 15.72 22.86 -52.38
CA PRO A 24 14.80 21.79 -52.74
C PRO A 24 14.69 21.72 -54.26
N VAL A 25 15.03 20.57 -54.83
CA VAL A 25 14.84 20.31 -56.26
C VAL A 25 13.34 20.40 -56.55
N VAL A 26 12.92 21.47 -57.22
CA VAL A 26 11.53 21.65 -57.69
C VAL A 26 11.40 20.95 -59.03
N VAL A 27 10.73 19.81 -59.05
CA VAL A 27 10.40 19.06 -60.27
C VAL A 27 8.93 19.35 -60.63
N ALA A 28 8.68 19.85 -61.83
CA ALA A 28 7.32 20.18 -62.27
C ALA A 28 6.41 18.94 -62.21
N GLY A 29 5.20 19.09 -61.65
CA GLY A 29 4.22 18.00 -61.50
C GLY A 29 4.50 17.03 -60.33
N ARG A 30 5.36 17.40 -59.37
CA ARG A 30 5.68 16.59 -58.18
C ARG A 30 5.82 17.44 -56.91
N GLN A 31 5.42 16.86 -55.78
CA GLN A 31 5.68 17.39 -54.44
C GLN A 31 6.95 16.79 -53.83
N THR A 32 7.84 17.65 -53.35
CA THR A 32 9.05 17.25 -52.63
C THR A 32 8.77 17.13 -51.14
N LYS A 33 9.04 15.96 -50.56
CA LYS A 33 8.96 15.67 -49.12
C LYS A 33 10.34 15.26 -48.59
N SER A 34 10.59 15.52 -47.32
CA SER A 34 11.74 14.96 -46.61
C SER A 34 11.25 13.86 -45.65
N ILE A 35 11.73 12.64 -45.82
CA ILE A 35 11.38 11.49 -44.97
C ILE A 35 12.69 10.85 -44.50
N GLU A 36 12.92 10.80 -43.19
CA GLU A 36 14.14 10.25 -42.57
C GLU A 36 15.46 10.80 -43.14
N GLY A 37 15.43 12.02 -43.70
CA GLY A 37 16.58 12.67 -44.35
C GLY A 37 16.78 12.36 -45.83
N TRP A 38 15.90 11.55 -46.46
CA TRP A 38 15.84 11.38 -47.92
C TRP A 38 14.92 12.41 -48.55
N THR A 39 15.25 12.80 -49.78
CA THR A 39 14.38 13.59 -50.65
C THR A 39 13.41 12.65 -51.39
N VAL A 40 12.11 12.79 -51.16
CA VAL A 40 11.04 11.99 -51.77
C VAL A 40 10.19 12.86 -52.69
N LEU A 41 10.12 12.51 -53.97
CA LEU A 41 9.42 13.26 -55.03
C LEU A 41 8.15 12.52 -55.44
N VAL A 42 7.01 13.00 -54.96
CA VAL A 42 5.69 12.38 -55.15
C VAL A 42 4.95 13.03 -56.30
N SER A 43 4.56 12.26 -57.32
CA SER A 43 3.77 12.79 -58.45
C SER A 43 2.43 13.40 -58.00
N ASP A 44 2.10 14.59 -58.52
CA ASP A 44 0.81 15.23 -58.29
C ASP A 44 -0.35 14.34 -58.78
N GLU A 45 -0.15 13.58 -59.86
CA GLU A 45 -1.14 12.64 -60.39
C GLU A 45 -1.49 11.53 -59.38
N LEU A 46 -0.50 11.02 -58.64
CA LEU A 46 -0.74 10.02 -57.59
C LEU A 46 -1.53 10.60 -56.41
N LEU A 47 -1.26 11.85 -56.05
CA LEU A 47 -1.98 12.55 -54.99
C LEU A 47 -3.41 12.91 -55.39
N GLU A 48 -3.69 13.07 -56.68
CA GLU A 48 -5.03 13.28 -57.22
C GLU A 48 -5.83 11.98 -57.39
N LYS A 49 -5.22 10.96 -58.02
CA LYS A 49 -5.93 9.74 -58.44
C LYS A 49 -5.83 8.59 -57.45
N ASP A 50 -4.77 8.54 -56.64
CA ASP A 50 -4.41 7.41 -55.79
C ASP A 50 -4.02 7.85 -54.37
N LYS A 51 -4.66 8.90 -53.86
CA LYS A 51 -4.27 9.58 -52.61
C LYS A 51 -4.07 8.62 -51.43
N ALA A 52 -5.06 7.76 -51.15
CA ALA A 52 -5.00 6.86 -50.01
C ALA A 52 -3.88 5.80 -50.14
N ALA A 53 -3.70 5.22 -51.32
CA ALA A 53 -2.60 4.29 -51.58
C ALA A 53 -1.24 4.99 -51.47
N THR A 54 -1.15 6.23 -51.95
CA THR A 54 0.06 7.06 -51.88
C THR A 54 0.42 7.42 -50.45
N GLU A 55 -0.55 7.85 -49.64
CA GLU A 55 -0.34 8.13 -48.21
C GLU A 55 0.11 6.87 -47.46
N ARG A 56 -0.53 5.72 -47.72
CA ARG A 56 -0.15 4.43 -47.13
C ARG A 56 1.26 3.99 -47.54
N ALA A 57 1.61 4.14 -48.81
CA ALA A 57 2.96 3.84 -49.31
C ALA A 57 4.02 4.76 -48.67
N LEU A 58 3.72 6.03 -48.41
CA LEU A 58 4.62 6.94 -47.71
C LEU A 58 4.83 6.56 -46.23
N GLU A 59 3.79 6.10 -45.53
CA GLU A 59 3.92 5.54 -44.18
C GLU A 59 4.84 4.32 -44.16
N LEU A 60 4.61 3.38 -45.09
CA LEU A 60 5.40 2.15 -45.20
C LEU A 60 6.85 2.41 -45.63
N LEU A 61 7.06 3.37 -46.54
CA LEU A 61 8.39 3.86 -46.91
C LEU A 61 9.10 4.45 -45.68
N THR A 62 8.40 5.22 -44.85
CA THR A 62 8.97 5.78 -43.61
C THR A 62 9.49 4.67 -42.69
N VAL A 63 8.72 3.59 -42.52
CA VAL A 63 9.14 2.42 -41.73
C VAL A 63 10.37 1.73 -42.35
N GLN A 64 10.39 1.52 -43.67
CA GLN A 64 11.54 0.92 -44.35
C GLN A 64 12.80 1.79 -44.25
N LEU A 65 12.68 3.12 -44.37
CA LEU A 65 13.80 4.05 -44.21
C LEU A 65 14.30 4.14 -42.77
N GLN A 66 13.41 4.12 -41.77
CA GLN A 66 13.78 4.05 -40.36
C GLN A 66 14.57 2.78 -40.04
N GLU A 67 14.15 1.65 -40.62
CA GLU A 67 14.90 0.40 -40.51
C GLU A 67 16.30 0.55 -41.11
N ILE A 68 16.44 1.12 -42.32
CA ILE A 68 17.74 1.37 -42.95
C ILE A 68 18.64 2.25 -42.07
N VAL A 69 18.12 3.34 -41.52
CA VAL A 69 18.86 4.22 -40.59
C VAL A 69 19.32 3.47 -39.34
N ARG A 70 18.52 2.50 -38.88
CA ARG A 70 18.82 1.68 -37.70
C ARG A 70 19.91 0.64 -37.96
N VAL A 71 19.93 0.03 -39.14
CA VAL A 71 20.76 -1.17 -39.40
C VAL A 71 21.99 -0.93 -40.29
N VAL A 72 21.98 0.08 -41.16
CA VAL A 72 23.10 0.40 -42.07
C VAL A 72 24.06 1.40 -41.39
N PRO A 73 25.39 1.28 -41.54
CA PRO A 73 26.35 2.20 -40.94
C PRO A 73 26.06 3.67 -41.28
N ALA A 74 26.14 4.55 -40.28
CA ALA A 74 25.73 5.95 -40.40
C ALA A 74 26.41 6.69 -41.58
N ALA A 75 27.69 6.40 -41.83
CA ALA A 75 28.42 6.99 -42.95
C ALA A 75 27.90 6.51 -44.32
N ALA A 76 27.48 5.25 -44.44
CA ALA A 76 26.80 4.77 -45.64
C ALA A 76 25.38 5.36 -45.76
N VAL A 77 24.65 5.52 -44.65
CA VAL A 77 23.33 6.20 -44.62
C VAL A 77 23.44 7.65 -45.12
N LEU A 78 24.51 8.38 -44.79
CA LEU A 78 24.76 9.72 -45.33
C LEU A 78 24.88 9.73 -46.86
N GLU A 79 25.50 8.71 -47.45
CA GLU A 79 25.57 8.57 -48.91
C GLU A 79 24.23 8.13 -49.50
N LEU A 80 23.50 7.22 -48.84
CA LEU A 80 22.17 6.77 -49.27
C LEU A 80 21.15 7.91 -49.29
N ARG A 81 21.18 8.83 -48.32
CA ARG A 81 20.30 10.01 -48.26
C ARG A 81 20.46 10.96 -49.45
N LYS A 82 21.58 10.88 -50.17
CA LYS A 82 21.81 11.65 -51.42
C LYS A 82 21.08 11.05 -52.63
N VAL A 83 20.44 9.89 -52.49
CA VAL A 83 19.67 9.21 -53.54
C VAL A 83 18.22 9.70 -53.47
N PRO A 84 17.70 10.42 -54.48
CA PRO A 84 16.30 10.81 -54.51
C PRO A 84 15.40 9.59 -54.66
N LEU A 85 14.24 9.60 -54.00
CA LEU A 85 13.21 8.56 -54.10
C LEU A 85 12.00 9.13 -54.85
N TRP A 86 11.55 8.47 -55.90
CA TRP A 86 10.48 8.96 -56.78
C TRP A 86 9.25 8.08 -56.68
N PHE A 87 8.09 8.65 -56.35
CA PHE A 87 6.80 7.97 -56.43
C PHE A 87 6.13 8.38 -57.74
N SER A 88 6.03 7.45 -58.69
CA SER A 88 5.55 7.68 -60.06
C SER A 88 4.28 6.87 -60.34
N PRO A 89 3.35 7.36 -61.19
CA PRO A 89 2.26 6.54 -61.73
C PRO A 89 2.79 5.35 -62.53
N GLU A 90 1.96 4.31 -62.65
CA GLU A 90 2.27 3.12 -63.46
C GLU A 90 2.41 3.48 -64.95
N TYR A 91 3.43 2.91 -65.61
CA TYR A 91 3.63 3.08 -67.06
C TYR A 91 2.78 2.07 -67.86
N PRO A 92 2.02 2.48 -68.88
CA PRO A 92 1.21 1.57 -69.68
C PRO A 92 2.03 0.41 -70.27
N GLY A 93 1.61 -0.83 -70.01
CA GLY A 93 2.25 -2.04 -70.53
C GLY A 93 3.56 -2.42 -69.82
N VAL A 94 3.94 -1.73 -68.74
CA VAL A 94 5.12 -2.04 -67.92
C VAL A 94 4.64 -2.53 -66.55
N LYS A 95 5.24 -3.61 -66.04
CA LYS A 95 4.90 -4.13 -64.71
C LYS A 95 5.35 -3.15 -63.63
N PRO A 96 4.48 -2.74 -62.69
CA PRO A 96 4.86 -1.88 -61.56
C PRO A 96 5.91 -2.54 -60.67
N ARG A 97 6.90 -1.75 -60.22
CA ARG A 97 8.01 -2.19 -59.36
C ARG A 97 8.76 -1.01 -58.73
N ALA A 98 9.62 -1.32 -57.77
CA ALA A 98 10.74 -0.48 -57.38
C ALA A 98 11.94 -0.73 -58.33
N GLU A 99 12.67 0.31 -58.71
CA GLU A 99 13.88 0.18 -59.53
C GLU A 99 14.86 1.36 -59.37
N TYR A 100 16.16 1.06 -59.25
CA TYR A 100 17.25 2.03 -59.32
C TYR A 100 17.68 2.34 -60.77
N HIS A 101 17.83 3.63 -61.10
CA HIS A 101 18.17 4.10 -62.45
C HIS A 101 19.62 4.60 -62.54
N PRO A 102 20.59 3.83 -63.08
CA PRO A 102 22.01 4.22 -63.07
C PRO A 102 22.38 5.34 -64.06
N GLY A 103 21.53 5.68 -65.03
CA GLY A 103 21.83 6.71 -66.03
C GLY A 103 20.65 7.13 -66.92
N ALA A 104 20.74 8.34 -67.48
CA ALA A 104 19.67 8.99 -68.25
C ALA A 104 19.41 8.43 -69.65
N GLY A 105 20.29 7.57 -70.19
CA GLY A 105 20.16 7.01 -71.55
C GLY A 105 18.93 6.11 -71.69
N TRP A 106 18.88 5.05 -70.88
CA TRP A 106 17.75 4.11 -70.88
C TRP A 106 16.42 4.78 -70.54
N LEU A 107 16.43 5.76 -69.62
CA LEU A 107 15.25 6.55 -69.27
C LEU A 107 14.67 7.27 -70.49
N ARG A 108 15.52 7.93 -71.32
CA ARG A 108 15.08 8.56 -72.58
C ARG A 108 14.52 7.55 -73.57
N ASP A 109 15.22 6.44 -73.78
CA ASP A 109 14.82 5.40 -74.74
C ASP A 109 13.48 4.74 -74.38
N ASN A 110 13.15 4.72 -73.07
CA ASN A 110 11.90 4.15 -72.54
C ASN A 110 10.85 5.23 -72.18
N LYS A 111 11.02 6.47 -72.66
CA LYS A 111 10.09 7.59 -72.43
C LYS A 111 9.80 7.89 -70.96
N ARG A 112 10.77 7.64 -70.08
CA ARG A 112 10.75 8.03 -68.66
C ARG A 112 11.48 9.35 -68.46
N ASP A 113 11.24 10.01 -67.33
CA ASP A 113 11.88 11.29 -67.00
C ASP A 113 13.40 11.11 -66.80
N PRO A 114 14.26 11.72 -67.65
CA PRO A 114 15.71 11.61 -67.51
C PRO A 114 16.27 12.21 -66.21
N ALA A 115 15.49 13.04 -65.49
CA ALA A 115 15.87 13.59 -64.19
C ALA A 115 15.97 12.54 -63.08
N MET A 116 15.42 11.33 -63.29
CA MET A 116 15.53 10.20 -62.36
C MET A 116 16.88 9.49 -62.41
N ALA A 117 17.85 9.97 -63.20
CA ALA A 117 19.18 9.39 -63.23
C ALA A 117 19.83 9.43 -61.83
N LYS A 118 20.35 8.28 -61.39
CA LYS A 118 20.92 8.01 -60.07
C LYS A 118 19.91 8.13 -58.92
N ALA A 119 18.63 7.84 -59.18
CA ALA A 119 17.52 7.83 -58.22
C ALA A 119 16.84 6.44 -58.18
N VAL A 120 16.04 6.21 -57.13
CA VAL A 120 15.16 5.05 -57.02
C VAL A 120 13.73 5.48 -57.36
N GLU A 121 13.06 4.72 -58.21
CA GLU A 121 11.67 4.95 -58.61
C GLU A 121 10.76 3.82 -58.11
N PHE A 122 9.63 4.20 -57.52
CA PHE A 122 8.55 3.32 -57.11
C PHE A 122 7.32 3.59 -57.98
N THR A 123 6.94 2.60 -58.78
CA THR A 123 5.71 2.63 -59.60
C THR A 123 4.61 1.73 -59.06
N ASP A 124 4.93 0.88 -58.09
CA ASP A 124 4.08 -0.09 -57.43
C ASP A 124 3.27 0.48 -56.25
N ILE A 125 2.91 1.76 -56.30
CA ILE A 125 2.32 2.50 -55.17
C ILE A 125 1.05 1.83 -54.61
N ARG A 126 0.20 1.27 -55.47
CA ARG A 126 -1.02 0.54 -55.07
C ARG A 126 -0.74 -0.80 -54.40
N ASP A 127 0.39 -1.41 -54.73
CA ASP A 127 0.80 -2.73 -54.30
C ASP A 127 1.93 -2.68 -53.24
N PHE A 128 2.37 -1.49 -52.86
CA PHE A 128 3.51 -1.24 -51.99
C PHE A 128 3.42 -2.04 -50.68
N GLU A 129 2.23 -2.09 -50.07
CA GLU A 129 2.01 -2.89 -48.85
C GLU A 129 2.17 -4.40 -49.09
N ARG A 130 1.70 -4.92 -50.23
CA ARG A 130 1.92 -6.32 -50.58
C ARG A 130 3.40 -6.60 -50.81
N GLU A 131 4.11 -5.69 -51.48
CA GLU A 131 5.56 -5.82 -51.68
C GLU A 131 6.33 -5.73 -50.37
N THR A 132 5.94 -4.88 -49.39
CA THR A 132 6.58 -4.87 -48.06
C THR A 132 6.39 -6.18 -47.28
N LYS A 133 5.31 -6.93 -47.56
CA LYS A 133 5.07 -8.25 -46.95
C LYS A 133 5.89 -9.34 -47.64
N ARG A 134 6.10 -9.24 -48.95
CA ARG A 134 6.93 -10.17 -49.73
C ARG A 134 8.42 -9.94 -49.47
N MET A 135 8.87 -8.69 -49.57
CA MET A 135 10.23 -8.22 -49.33
C MET A 135 10.21 -7.21 -48.17
N PRO A 136 10.56 -7.63 -46.95
CA PRO A 136 10.47 -6.77 -45.75
C PRO A 136 11.13 -5.40 -45.88
N ASN A 137 12.22 -5.28 -46.66
CA ASN A 137 12.84 -3.99 -46.95
C ASN A 137 13.36 -3.85 -48.39
N PHE A 138 12.47 -3.94 -49.39
CA PHE A 138 12.86 -3.72 -50.79
C PHE A 138 13.38 -2.30 -51.09
N THR A 139 13.08 -1.30 -50.25
CA THR A 139 13.75 0.01 -50.36
C THR A 139 15.26 -0.10 -50.11
N LEU A 140 15.69 -0.95 -49.18
CA LEU A 140 17.11 -1.23 -48.95
C LEU A 140 17.73 -1.96 -50.16
N HIS A 141 17.00 -2.85 -50.82
CA HIS A 141 17.44 -3.49 -52.06
C HIS A 141 17.85 -2.46 -53.12
N GLU A 142 16.94 -1.54 -53.44
CA GLU A 142 17.19 -0.52 -54.46
C GLU A 142 18.27 0.49 -54.03
N LEU A 143 18.31 0.82 -52.74
CA LEU A 143 19.37 1.67 -52.19
C LEU A 143 20.73 0.94 -52.16
N ALA A 144 20.78 -0.38 -52.10
CA ALA A 144 22.01 -1.14 -52.25
C ALA A 144 22.54 -1.08 -53.69
N HIS A 145 21.67 -1.12 -54.71
CA HIS A 145 22.06 -0.82 -56.10
C HIS A 145 22.64 0.59 -56.22
N ALA A 146 22.00 1.57 -55.57
CA ALA A 146 22.49 2.95 -55.56
C ALA A 146 23.86 3.09 -54.87
N TYR A 147 24.07 2.41 -53.74
CA TYR A 147 25.35 2.40 -53.03
C TYR A 147 26.46 1.73 -53.86
N HIS A 148 26.15 0.60 -54.51
CA HIS A 148 27.07 -0.10 -55.40
C HIS A 148 27.51 0.79 -56.57
N ASP A 149 26.59 1.52 -57.20
CA ASP A 149 26.88 2.38 -58.34
C ASP A 149 27.57 3.70 -57.94
N ARG A 150 27.16 4.33 -56.84
CA ARG A 150 27.56 5.70 -56.47
C ARG A 150 28.75 5.76 -55.52
N VAL A 151 28.92 4.76 -54.66
CA VAL A 151 29.87 4.82 -53.52
C VAL A 151 31.02 3.85 -53.70
N LEU A 152 30.76 2.64 -54.20
CA LEU A 152 31.82 1.64 -54.31
C LEU A 152 32.81 1.96 -55.44
N PRO A 153 34.11 1.63 -55.26
CA PRO A 153 35.11 1.82 -56.31
C PRO A 153 34.71 1.12 -57.62
N LYS A 154 34.82 1.85 -58.73
CA LYS A 154 34.40 1.46 -60.09
C LYS A 154 32.89 1.18 -60.24
N GLY A 155 32.05 1.55 -59.27
CA GLY A 155 30.60 1.38 -59.33
C GLY A 155 30.20 -0.08 -59.58
N PHE A 156 29.26 -0.32 -60.48
CA PHE A 156 28.91 -1.67 -60.96
C PHE A 156 30.05 -2.47 -61.62
N GLY A 157 31.19 -1.82 -61.91
CA GLY A 157 32.43 -2.48 -62.33
C GLY A 157 33.29 -3.01 -61.17
N ASN A 158 32.76 -3.09 -59.94
CA ASN A 158 33.51 -3.53 -58.77
C ASN A 158 34.02 -4.99 -58.93
N GLU A 159 35.32 -5.15 -59.08
CA GLU A 159 35.96 -6.44 -59.35
C GLU A 159 35.82 -7.44 -58.19
N ALA A 160 35.72 -6.96 -56.93
CA ALA A 160 35.58 -7.82 -55.76
C ALA A 160 34.18 -8.46 -55.70
N ILE A 161 33.13 -7.67 -55.96
CA ILE A 161 31.76 -8.17 -56.06
C ILE A 161 31.65 -9.15 -57.24
N LYS A 162 32.21 -8.80 -58.41
CA LYS A 162 32.22 -9.70 -59.57
C LYS A 162 32.92 -11.03 -59.28
N ALA A 163 34.08 -10.99 -58.61
CA ALA A 163 34.82 -12.20 -58.26
C ALA A 163 34.07 -13.07 -57.24
N ALA A 164 33.42 -12.47 -56.23
CA ALA A 164 32.59 -13.18 -55.28
C ALA A 164 31.38 -13.83 -55.96
N PHE A 165 30.70 -13.08 -56.85
CA PHE A 165 29.59 -13.58 -57.66
C PHE A 165 30.00 -14.77 -58.54
N ASP A 166 31.08 -14.64 -59.31
CA ASP A 166 31.55 -15.71 -60.21
C ASP A 166 31.86 -16.99 -59.42
N LYS A 167 32.47 -16.87 -58.24
CA LYS A 167 32.71 -18.00 -57.34
C LYS A 167 31.42 -18.62 -56.79
N ALA A 168 30.49 -17.80 -56.30
CA ALA A 168 29.20 -18.29 -55.78
C ALA A 168 28.40 -19.02 -56.87
N LYS A 169 28.47 -18.52 -58.11
CA LYS A 169 27.88 -19.13 -59.30
C LYS A 169 28.56 -20.44 -59.68
N THR A 170 29.89 -20.52 -59.66
CA THR A 170 30.61 -21.78 -59.91
C THR A 170 30.36 -22.84 -58.83
N LYS A 171 30.20 -22.41 -57.57
CA LYS A 171 29.88 -23.30 -56.43
C LYS A 171 28.40 -23.71 -56.36
N GLY A 172 27.54 -23.14 -57.20
CA GLY A 172 26.10 -23.41 -57.20
C GLY A 172 25.38 -23.04 -55.90
N LEU A 173 25.94 -22.11 -55.10
CA LEU A 173 25.46 -21.80 -53.74
C LEU A 173 23.99 -21.35 -53.70
N TYR A 174 23.51 -20.79 -54.80
CA TYR A 174 22.19 -20.16 -54.91
C TYR A 174 21.33 -20.79 -56.02
N ASP A 175 21.73 -21.94 -56.58
CA ASP A 175 20.98 -22.57 -57.68
C ASP A 175 19.65 -23.18 -57.21
N ARG A 176 19.52 -23.48 -55.91
CA ARG A 176 18.28 -23.96 -55.29
C ARG A 176 18.21 -23.56 -53.82
N VAL A 177 17.55 -22.44 -53.53
CA VAL A 177 17.34 -21.90 -52.19
C VAL A 177 15.86 -21.66 -51.94
N GLU A 178 15.47 -21.62 -50.67
CA GLU A 178 14.09 -21.31 -50.29
C GLU A 178 13.78 -19.83 -50.58
N GLN A 179 12.72 -19.55 -51.32
CA GLN A 179 12.08 -18.24 -51.42
C GLN A 179 10.80 -18.25 -50.59
N ARG A 180 10.57 -17.20 -49.80
CA ARG A 180 9.33 -16.98 -49.03
C ARG A 180 8.44 -15.97 -49.74
N PHE A 181 7.18 -16.32 -49.93
CA PHE A 181 6.15 -15.42 -50.45
C PHE A 181 5.43 -14.77 -49.27
N GLY A 182 5.14 -13.47 -49.34
CA GLY A 182 4.54 -12.68 -48.25
C GLY A 182 3.15 -13.13 -47.75
N ASP A 183 2.61 -14.21 -48.31
CA ASP A 183 1.38 -14.89 -47.90
C ASP A 183 1.64 -16.19 -47.09
N GLY A 184 2.90 -16.46 -46.72
CA GLY A 184 3.32 -17.60 -45.91
C GLY A 184 3.69 -18.85 -46.71
N ARG A 185 3.59 -18.83 -48.05
CA ARG A 185 4.09 -19.92 -48.90
C ARG A 185 5.61 -19.85 -49.05
N SER A 186 6.26 -20.98 -49.32
CA SER A 186 7.66 -20.99 -49.76
C SER A 186 7.90 -21.99 -50.90
N ALA A 187 8.94 -21.74 -51.72
CA ALA A 187 9.35 -22.62 -52.81
C ALA A 187 10.88 -22.66 -52.94
N ASN A 188 11.43 -23.81 -53.32
CA ASN A 188 12.85 -23.93 -53.63
C ASN A 188 13.10 -23.56 -55.10
N VAL A 189 13.74 -22.43 -55.32
CA VAL A 189 13.98 -21.84 -56.65
C VAL A 189 15.43 -21.38 -56.77
N ARG A 190 15.86 -21.03 -57.98
CA ARG A 190 17.15 -20.34 -58.17
C ARG A 190 17.05 -18.93 -57.61
N ALA A 191 17.98 -18.52 -56.75
CA ALA A 191 17.93 -17.21 -56.10
C ALA A 191 18.06 -16.08 -57.12
N TYR A 192 17.33 -14.99 -56.89
CA TYR A 192 17.38 -13.81 -57.75
C TYR A 192 18.78 -13.18 -57.80
N ALA A 193 19.52 -13.28 -56.69
CA ALA A 193 20.92 -12.93 -56.55
C ALA A 193 21.83 -13.46 -57.68
N MET A 194 21.49 -14.59 -58.33
CA MET A 194 22.31 -15.17 -59.42
C MET A 194 22.10 -14.55 -60.80
N THR A 195 21.23 -13.55 -60.91
CA THR A 195 20.94 -12.85 -62.18
C THR A 195 22.12 -11.99 -62.64
N SER A 196 22.75 -11.25 -61.72
CA SER A 196 23.91 -10.40 -62.01
C SER A 196 24.74 -10.14 -60.74
N PRO A 197 25.99 -9.67 -60.85
CA PRO A 197 26.77 -9.22 -59.68
C PRO A 197 26.07 -8.11 -58.88
N MET A 198 25.21 -7.31 -59.52
CA MET A 198 24.45 -6.24 -58.86
C MET A 198 23.36 -6.83 -57.97
N GLU A 199 22.55 -7.76 -58.50
CA GLU A 199 21.51 -8.43 -57.71
C GLU A 199 22.11 -9.26 -56.58
N TYR A 200 23.26 -9.90 -56.82
CA TYR A 200 23.99 -10.62 -55.79
C TYR A 200 24.40 -9.72 -54.62
N PHE A 201 24.82 -8.48 -54.91
CA PHE A 201 25.15 -7.49 -53.89
C PHE A 201 23.93 -6.98 -53.16
N ALA A 202 22.83 -6.66 -53.86
CA ALA A 202 21.62 -6.11 -53.26
C ALA A 202 20.91 -7.12 -52.34
N GLU A 203 20.62 -8.33 -52.83
CA GLU A 203 20.00 -9.42 -52.06
C GLU A 203 20.81 -9.80 -50.82
N SER A 204 22.14 -9.91 -50.98
CA SER A 204 23.02 -10.22 -49.85
C SER A 204 23.09 -9.06 -48.85
N SER A 205 22.95 -7.81 -49.30
CA SER A 205 22.89 -6.64 -48.41
C SER A 205 21.59 -6.59 -47.62
N GLU A 206 20.46 -6.99 -48.22
CA GLU A 206 19.18 -7.15 -47.49
C GLU A 206 19.30 -8.21 -46.40
N ALA A 207 19.86 -9.39 -46.68
CA ALA A 207 20.09 -10.41 -45.67
C ALA A 207 21.08 -9.95 -44.58
N PHE A 208 22.08 -9.15 -44.95
CA PHE A 208 23.13 -8.69 -44.03
C PHE A 208 22.65 -7.64 -43.02
N PHE A 209 21.73 -6.78 -43.42
CA PHE A 209 21.25 -5.65 -42.62
C PHE A 209 19.80 -5.80 -42.13
N SER A 210 18.96 -6.52 -42.87
CA SER A 210 17.52 -6.70 -42.61
C SER A 210 17.13 -8.17 -42.81
N THR A 211 15.95 -8.42 -43.38
CA THR A 211 15.45 -9.75 -43.75
C THR A 211 15.24 -9.83 -45.26
N ASN A 212 15.86 -10.83 -45.89
CA ASN A 212 15.68 -11.12 -47.32
C ASN A 212 14.49 -12.05 -47.58
N ASP A 213 13.96 -12.10 -48.82
CA ASP A 213 12.91 -13.03 -49.23
C ASP A 213 13.44 -14.33 -49.86
N PHE A 214 14.71 -14.37 -50.28
CA PHE A 214 15.46 -15.58 -50.63
C PHE A 214 16.44 -15.98 -49.52
N PHE A 215 16.58 -17.28 -49.27
CA PHE A 215 17.59 -17.79 -48.34
C PHE A 215 19.00 -17.51 -48.90
N PRO A 216 19.94 -16.99 -48.09
CA PRO A 216 19.85 -16.75 -46.65
C PRO A 216 19.00 -15.53 -46.28
N PHE A 217 18.09 -15.69 -45.32
CA PHE A 217 17.12 -14.65 -44.94
C PHE A 217 17.70 -13.63 -43.95
N THR A 218 18.67 -14.05 -43.11
CA THR A 218 19.24 -13.21 -42.04
C THR A 218 20.76 -13.16 -42.09
N ARG A 219 21.33 -12.21 -41.34
CA ARG A 219 22.76 -11.95 -41.26
C ARG A 219 23.56 -13.19 -40.82
N GLU A 220 23.05 -13.94 -39.85
CA GLU A 220 23.69 -15.16 -39.33
C GLU A 220 23.64 -16.29 -40.35
N GLN A 221 22.55 -16.37 -41.13
CA GLN A 221 22.42 -17.37 -42.19
C GLN A 221 23.35 -17.04 -43.35
N LEU A 222 23.47 -15.76 -43.72
CA LEU A 222 24.42 -15.31 -44.74
C LEU A 222 25.86 -15.61 -44.32
N ALA A 223 26.22 -15.35 -43.05
CA ALA A 223 27.54 -15.67 -42.53
C ALA A 223 27.92 -17.16 -42.62
N LYS A 224 26.93 -18.06 -42.63
CA LYS A 224 27.14 -19.51 -42.73
C LYS A 224 27.07 -20.00 -44.17
N HIS A 225 26.13 -19.48 -44.96
CA HIS A 225 25.84 -19.94 -46.33
C HIS A 225 26.83 -19.38 -47.34
N ASP A 226 27.18 -18.10 -47.20
CA ASP A 226 28.17 -17.42 -48.04
C ASP A 226 29.11 -16.56 -47.18
N PRO A 227 30.06 -17.20 -46.46
CA PRO A 227 30.99 -16.49 -45.59
C PRO A 227 31.93 -15.54 -46.35
N GLU A 228 32.22 -15.81 -47.63
CA GLU A 228 33.02 -14.94 -48.49
C GLU A 228 32.27 -13.63 -48.75
N MET A 229 30.99 -13.70 -49.15
CA MET A 229 30.15 -12.52 -49.35
C MET A 229 29.88 -11.77 -48.05
N PHE A 230 29.67 -12.49 -46.94
CA PHE A 230 29.50 -11.89 -45.63
C PHE A 230 30.72 -11.06 -45.19
N ALA A 231 31.93 -11.57 -45.41
CA ALA A 231 33.17 -10.84 -45.12
C ALA A 231 33.36 -9.64 -46.06
N LEU A 232 33.02 -9.81 -47.35
CA LEU A 232 33.08 -8.74 -48.33
C LEU A 232 32.12 -7.59 -47.98
N LEU A 233 30.86 -7.88 -47.61
CA LEU A 233 29.87 -6.87 -47.20
C LEU A 233 30.28 -6.08 -45.96
N LYS A 234 30.92 -6.72 -44.96
CA LYS A 234 31.51 -6.00 -43.81
C LYS A 234 32.51 -4.93 -44.26
N THR A 235 33.24 -5.20 -45.32
CA THR A 235 34.27 -4.30 -45.84
C THR A 235 33.65 -3.21 -46.70
N LEU A 236 32.78 -3.58 -47.65
CA LEU A 236 32.22 -2.65 -48.64
C LEU A 236 31.26 -1.61 -48.05
N TRP A 237 30.49 -1.99 -47.01
CA TRP A 237 29.58 -1.07 -46.32
C TRP A 237 30.24 -0.28 -45.18
N SER A 238 31.54 -0.45 -44.96
CA SER A 238 32.32 0.29 -43.95
C SER A 238 33.28 1.27 -44.65
N PRO A 239 33.01 2.58 -44.66
CA PRO A 239 33.88 3.57 -45.33
C PRO A 239 35.24 3.82 -44.64
N GLU A 240 35.71 2.94 -43.76
CA GLU A 240 36.98 3.06 -43.02
C GLU A 240 38.13 2.20 -43.62
N ALA A 241 37.92 1.56 -44.77
CA ALA A 241 38.87 0.60 -45.34
C ALA A 241 40.17 1.21 -45.95
N GLU A 242 40.37 2.54 -45.92
CA GLU A 242 41.67 3.15 -46.27
C GLU A 242 42.29 4.03 -45.18
N THR A 243 41.67 4.17 -44.00
CA THR A 243 42.27 4.88 -42.85
C THR A 243 42.74 3.95 -41.73
N ALA A 244 42.44 2.65 -41.80
CA ALA A 244 42.86 1.64 -40.82
C ALA A 244 44.28 1.04 -41.07
N LYS A 245 45.23 1.83 -41.57
CA LYS A 245 46.68 1.51 -41.49
C LYS A 245 47.50 2.56 -40.72
N ALA A 246 46.84 3.46 -40.00
CA ALA A 246 47.49 4.41 -39.08
C ALA A 246 46.97 4.34 -37.63
N ALA A 247 46.29 3.26 -37.24
CA ALA A 247 45.71 3.09 -35.90
C ALA A 247 46.30 1.93 -35.09
N ASP A 248 47.55 1.53 -35.38
CA ASP A 248 48.37 0.74 -34.46
C ASP A 248 49.46 1.59 -33.75
N LYS A 249 49.24 2.91 -33.73
CA LYS A 249 49.93 3.88 -32.85
C LYS A 249 49.05 5.10 -32.60
N THR A 250 47.98 4.92 -31.84
CA THR A 250 47.33 6.04 -31.15
C THR A 250 47.33 5.75 -29.67
N THR A 251 48.40 6.24 -29.05
CA THR A 251 48.34 6.93 -27.76
C THR A 251 46.93 7.42 -27.44
N THR A 252 46.49 7.11 -26.23
CA THR A 252 45.60 7.96 -25.42
C THR A 252 45.56 9.38 -25.98
N LYS A 253 44.44 9.77 -26.60
CA LYS A 253 44.09 11.19 -26.63
C LYS A 253 43.87 11.54 -25.16
N ASP A 254 44.94 12.00 -24.53
CA ASP A 254 44.86 12.87 -23.38
C ASP A 254 43.76 13.88 -23.67
N ASN A 255 42.60 13.69 -23.05
CA ASN A 255 41.60 14.73 -23.06
C ASN A 255 42.22 15.83 -22.19
N ALA A 256 42.66 16.92 -22.81
CA ALA A 256 43.41 17.98 -22.13
C ALA A 256 42.68 18.48 -20.87
N GLU A 257 41.35 18.35 -20.83
CA GLU A 257 40.47 18.68 -19.71
C GLU A 257 40.69 17.86 -18.43
N TYR A 258 41.06 16.56 -18.51
CA TYR A 258 41.21 15.70 -17.33
C TYR A 258 42.67 15.35 -17.01
N ARG A 259 43.65 15.94 -17.69
CA ARG A 259 45.09 15.67 -17.49
C ARG A 259 45.56 15.89 -16.05
N ASP A 260 44.96 16.86 -15.36
CA ASP A 260 45.32 17.22 -13.99
C ASP A 260 44.72 16.29 -12.92
N TRP A 261 43.84 15.36 -13.33
CA TRP A 261 43.26 14.34 -12.45
C TRP A 261 44.20 13.13 -12.37
N LYS A 262 44.69 12.84 -11.15
CA LYS A 262 45.66 11.77 -10.90
C LYS A 262 45.09 10.37 -11.11
N HIS A 263 43.77 10.24 -11.03
CA HIS A 263 43.10 8.95 -11.07
C HIS A 263 41.86 9.03 -11.98
N SER A 264 41.62 7.95 -12.70
CA SER A 264 40.40 7.75 -13.47
C SER A 264 40.00 6.27 -13.48
N GLY A 265 38.72 5.98 -13.70
CA GLY A 265 38.23 4.62 -13.82
C GLY A 265 36.87 4.54 -14.48
N SER A 266 36.54 3.35 -14.98
CA SER A 266 35.31 3.09 -15.73
C SER A 266 34.24 2.48 -14.84
N MET A 267 33.00 2.92 -15.02
CA MET A 267 31.79 2.33 -14.45
C MET A 267 30.82 2.02 -15.59
N TRP A 268 29.90 1.09 -15.36
CA TRP A 268 29.00 0.62 -16.42
C TRP A 268 27.54 0.73 -16.02
N LEU A 269 26.73 1.25 -16.93
CA LEU A 269 25.28 1.20 -16.89
C LEU A 269 24.84 -0.08 -17.61
N LEU A 270 24.13 -0.95 -16.89
CA LEU A 270 23.73 -2.27 -17.35
C LEU A 270 22.21 -2.33 -17.48
N THR A 271 21.73 -2.22 -18.71
CA THR A 271 20.30 -2.38 -19.05
C THR A 271 20.00 -3.73 -19.69
N THR A 272 20.99 -4.63 -19.75
CA THR A 272 20.81 -6.05 -20.13
C THR A 272 19.92 -6.78 -19.12
N PRO A 273 19.42 -8.00 -19.44
CA PRO A 273 18.67 -8.84 -18.51
C PRO A 273 19.40 -9.15 -17.19
N ASP A 274 20.72 -9.06 -17.17
CA ASP A 274 21.54 -9.26 -15.97
C ASP A 274 21.65 -8.03 -15.06
N GLY A 275 21.28 -6.84 -15.58
CA GLY A 275 21.18 -5.57 -14.86
C GLY A 275 19.73 -5.12 -14.69
N ALA A 276 19.42 -3.87 -15.05
CA ALA A 276 18.08 -3.29 -14.91
C ALA A 276 17.02 -3.92 -15.85
N GLY A 277 17.45 -4.55 -16.95
CA GLY A 277 16.59 -5.25 -17.91
C GLY A 277 15.61 -4.33 -18.65
N LEU A 278 16.10 -3.58 -19.62
CA LEU A 278 15.29 -2.81 -20.57
C LEU A 278 15.32 -3.48 -21.96
N PRO A 279 14.22 -3.43 -22.73
CA PRO A 279 14.19 -3.90 -24.14
C PRO A 279 15.21 -3.19 -25.04
N THR A 280 15.71 -3.86 -26.08
CA THR A 280 16.80 -3.36 -26.96
C THR A 280 16.48 -2.06 -27.70
N ASP A 281 15.21 -1.82 -28.00
CA ASP A 281 14.69 -0.65 -28.72
C ASP A 281 14.45 0.57 -27.83
N VAL A 282 14.49 0.38 -26.50
CA VAL A 282 14.23 1.45 -25.54
C VAL A 282 15.41 2.42 -25.47
N LYS A 283 15.08 3.72 -25.45
CA LYS A 283 16.00 4.82 -25.19
C LYS A 283 15.42 5.70 -24.09
N VAL A 284 16.24 6.02 -23.08
CA VAL A 284 15.88 6.91 -21.99
C VAL A 284 16.84 8.08 -22.00
N GLU A 285 16.35 9.28 -22.27
CA GLU A 285 17.19 10.47 -22.44
C GLU A 285 17.29 11.29 -21.15
N GLN A 286 18.44 11.92 -20.93
CA GLN A 286 18.66 12.89 -19.84
C GLN A 286 18.34 12.36 -18.42
N PHE A 287 18.59 11.08 -18.19
CA PHE A 287 18.24 10.37 -16.96
C PHE A 287 19.24 10.66 -15.82
N PRO A 288 18.78 11.07 -14.63
CA PRO A 288 19.63 11.14 -13.43
C PRO A 288 19.93 9.74 -12.89
N VAL A 289 21.15 9.26 -13.13
CA VAL A 289 21.66 7.99 -12.63
C VAL A 289 22.24 8.18 -11.23
N LEU A 290 21.74 7.43 -10.26
CA LEU A 290 22.37 7.29 -8.95
C LEU A 290 23.60 6.38 -9.05
N VAL A 291 24.76 6.90 -8.70
CA VAL A 291 26.02 6.19 -8.54
C VAL A 291 26.34 6.08 -7.05
N ARG A 292 26.62 4.87 -6.56
CA ARG A 292 27.03 4.64 -5.17
C ARG A 292 28.50 4.25 -5.12
N LEU A 293 29.32 5.04 -4.44
CA LEU A 293 30.74 4.73 -4.21
C LEU A 293 30.92 3.96 -2.90
N HIS A 294 31.84 2.99 -2.90
CA HIS A 294 32.15 2.20 -1.72
C HIS A 294 33.66 1.93 -1.59
N ARG A 295 34.17 1.90 -0.36
CA ARG A 295 35.59 1.65 -0.02
C ARG A 295 36.17 0.33 -0.57
N ASP A 296 35.31 -0.58 -1.01
CA ASP A 296 35.73 -1.87 -1.57
C ASP A 296 36.49 -1.67 -2.90
N TRP A 297 36.22 -0.57 -3.61
CA TRP A 297 36.75 -0.32 -4.95
C TRP A 297 37.05 1.16 -5.24
N PHE A 298 36.75 2.06 -4.30
CA PHE A 298 37.10 3.49 -4.37
C PHE A 298 37.85 3.91 -3.09
N ASP A 299 39.06 4.42 -3.25
CA ASP A 299 39.87 4.91 -2.13
C ASP A 299 39.55 6.37 -1.83
N PHE A 300 38.78 6.61 -0.77
CA PHE A 300 38.34 7.95 -0.37
C PHE A 300 39.50 8.86 0.05
N ALA A 301 40.67 8.33 0.40
CA ALA A 301 41.85 9.15 0.72
C ALA A 301 42.48 9.80 -0.51
N GLN A 302 42.14 9.33 -1.73
CA GLN A 302 42.61 9.88 -2.99
C GLN A 302 41.77 11.06 -3.48
N ALA A 303 40.58 11.28 -2.92
CA ALA A 303 39.70 12.40 -3.23
C ALA A 303 39.75 13.45 -2.11
N LYS A 304 39.21 14.64 -2.38
CA LYS A 304 39.05 15.67 -1.34
C LYS A 304 38.03 15.23 -0.27
N PRO A 305 38.09 15.78 0.96
CA PRO A 305 37.24 15.35 2.08
C PRO A 305 35.73 15.35 1.84
N ASN A 306 35.23 16.11 0.85
CA ASN A 306 33.82 16.18 0.45
C ASN A 306 33.57 15.76 -1.02
N GLY A 307 34.57 15.18 -1.70
CA GLY A 307 34.47 14.80 -3.12
C GLY A 307 34.47 15.98 -4.10
N ASP A 308 34.93 17.16 -3.71
CA ASP A 308 34.92 18.37 -4.56
C ASP A 308 35.65 18.19 -5.90
N ASP A 309 36.63 17.28 -5.95
CA ASP A 309 37.45 16.99 -7.11
C ASP A 309 36.91 15.87 -8.01
N LEU A 310 35.71 15.34 -7.76
CA LEU A 310 35.10 14.35 -8.66
C LEU A 310 34.70 14.97 -9.99
N ARG A 311 34.89 14.25 -11.10
CA ARG A 311 34.28 14.55 -12.40
C ARG A 311 33.75 13.28 -13.04
N PHE A 312 32.63 13.40 -13.76
CA PHE A 312 32.07 12.32 -14.56
C PHE A 312 32.12 12.68 -16.04
N SER A 313 32.41 11.70 -16.89
CA SER A 313 32.38 11.88 -18.34
C SER A 313 31.77 10.68 -19.07
N THR A 314 31.31 10.88 -20.29
CA THR A 314 31.03 9.78 -21.22
C THR A 314 32.32 9.03 -21.57
N SER A 315 32.21 7.89 -22.25
CA SER A 315 33.37 7.14 -22.75
C SER A 315 34.24 7.95 -23.74
N SER A 316 33.61 8.85 -24.50
CA SER A 316 34.27 9.80 -25.43
C SER A 316 34.91 11.01 -24.72
N GLY A 317 34.68 11.17 -23.41
CA GLY A 317 35.29 12.24 -22.60
C GLY A 317 34.42 13.49 -22.43
N GLU A 318 33.17 13.47 -22.88
CA GLU A 318 32.25 14.60 -22.68
C GLU A 318 31.81 14.67 -21.22
N LYS A 319 31.86 15.87 -20.63
CA LYS A 319 31.52 16.11 -19.24
C LYS A 319 30.05 15.82 -18.92
N LEU A 320 29.80 15.20 -17.77
CA LEU A 320 28.47 14.93 -17.24
C LEU A 320 28.22 15.75 -15.97
N ALA A 321 27.07 16.40 -15.90
CA ALA A 321 26.63 17.09 -14.68
C ALA A 321 26.38 16.08 -13.56
N PHE A 322 26.73 16.44 -12.33
CA PHE A 322 26.55 15.58 -11.17
C PHE A 322 26.20 16.37 -9.90
N GLN A 323 25.66 15.66 -8.91
CA GLN A 323 25.35 16.17 -7.58
C GLN A 323 25.76 15.12 -6.55
N ILE A 324 26.59 15.51 -5.59
CA ILE A 324 26.91 14.69 -4.42
C ILE A 324 25.78 14.91 -3.41
N GLU A 325 25.01 13.86 -3.14
CA GLU A 325 23.94 13.87 -2.13
C GLU A 325 24.50 13.47 -0.76
N GLU A 326 25.29 12.39 -0.72
CA GLU A 326 25.92 11.87 0.50
C GLU A 326 27.41 11.64 0.25
N TRP A 327 28.24 12.08 1.19
CA TRP A 327 29.66 11.77 1.22
C TRP A 327 30.12 11.52 2.66
N ASP A 328 30.48 10.28 2.97
CA ASP A 328 31.01 9.89 4.28
C ASP A 328 32.28 9.05 4.07
N ALA A 329 33.42 9.72 4.00
CA ALA A 329 34.73 9.07 3.81
C ALA A 329 35.10 8.14 4.98
N ALA A 330 34.63 8.43 6.20
CA ALA A 330 34.90 7.60 7.37
C ALA A 330 34.14 6.26 7.30
N LYS A 331 32.87 6.30 6.87
CA LYS A 331 32.10 5.11 6.52
C LYS A 331 32.45 4.55 5.14
N GLY A 332 33.20 5.28 4.33
CA GLY A 332 33.67 4.85 3.02
C GLY A 332 32.52 4.63 2.05
N VAL A 333 31.52 5.51 2.09
CA VAL A 333 30.31 5.49 1.24
C VAL A 333 30.05 6.88 0.66
N ALA A 334 29.51 6.91 -0.56
CA ALA A 334 28.95 8.14 -1.14
C ALA A 334 27.82 7.81 -2.11
N SER A 335 26.87 8.74 -2.24
CA SER A 335 25.75 8.68 -3.18
C SER A 335 25.81 9.93 -4.07
N VAL A 336 25.92 9.72 -5.39
CA VAL A 336 26.13 10.79 -6.37
C VAL A 336 25.15 10.62 -7.52
N TRP A 337 24.36 11.64 -7.82
CA TRP A 337 23.53 11.68 -9.02
C TRP A 337 24.33 12.18 -10.20
N VAL A 338 24.21 11.51 -11.35
CA VAL A 338 24.91 11.86 -12.59
C VAL A 338 23.89 11.92 -13.72
N ARG A 339 23.79 13.05 -14.41
CA ARG A 339 22.86 13.22 -15.53
C ARG A 339 23.45 12.61 -16.79
N VAL A 340 22.85 11.52 -17.27
CA VAL A 340 23.31 10.79 -18.45
C VAL A 340 22.45 11.17 -19.67
N PRO A 341 23.04 11.67 -20.77
CA PRO A 341 22.27 12.16 -21.92
C PRO A 341 21.40 11.11 -22.60
N LEU A 342 21.87 9.86 -22.68
CA LEU A 342 21.16 8.76 -23.32
C LEU A 342 21.54 7.43 -22.66
N ILE A 343 20.52 6.71 -22.20
CA ILE A 343 20.61 5.33 -21.76
C ILE A 343 19.88 4.47 -22.80
N THR A 344 20.57 3.49 -23.38
CA THR A 344 20.01 2.55 -24.35
C THR A 344 19.67 1.24 -23.64
N GLY A 345 18.56 0.61 -24.05
CA GLY A 345 18.11 -0.64 -23.51
C GLY A 345 18.90 -1.84 -24.03
N ASN A 346 18.89 -2.94 -23.27
CA ASN A 346 19.68 -4.13 -23.49
C ASN A 346 21.16 -3.85 -23.84
N SER A 347 21.75 -2.86 -23.17
CA SER A 347 23.09 -2.34 -23.45
C SER A 347 23.97 -2.32 -22.22
N ARG A 348 25.26 -2.13 -22.48
CA ARG A 348 26.31 -1.90 -21.50
C ARG A 348 26.98 -0.59 -21.90
N GLN A 349 26.72 0.47 -21.17
CA GLN A 349 27.24 1.79 -21.48
C GLN A 349 28.28 2.21 -20.44
N GLU A 350 29.45 2.62 -20.91
CA GLU A 350 30.52 3.10 -20.06
C GLU A 350 30.32 4.59 -19.69
N ILE A 351 30.54 4.90 -18.41
CA ILE A 351 30.80 6.24 -17.90
C ILE A 351 32.16 6.23 -17.18
N LYS A 352 32.86 7.35 -17.18
CA LYS A 352 34.16 7.50 -16.51
C LYS A 352 34.04 8.40 -15.28
N LEU A 353 34.74 8.03 -14.22
CA LEU A 353 34.96 8.83 -13.02
C LEU A 353 36.42 9.29 -12.98
N HIS A 354 36.65 10.56 -12.68
CA HIS A 354 37.98 11.16 -12.50
C HIS A 354 38.07 11.80 -11.11
N TRP A 355 39.18 11.60 -10.38
CA TRP A 355 39.45 12.21 -9.06
C TRP A 355 40.96 12.45 -8.81
N GLY A 356 41.31 13.08 -7.69
CA GLY A 356 42.70 13.32 -7.27
C GLY A 356 43.29 14.66 -7.72
N ASN A 357 42.46 15.62 -8.15
CA ASN A 357 42.91 16.97 -8.48
C ASN A 357 42.74 17.92 -7.28
N ALA A 358 43.83 18.18 -6.56
CA ALA A 358 43.82 19.01 -5.36
C ALA A 358 43.38 20.47 -5.62
N ASN A 359 43.54 20.97 -6.85
CA ASN A 359 43.19 22.34 -7.23
C ASN A 359 41.73 22.46 -7.72
N ALA A 360 41.01 21.35 -7.87
CA ALA A 360 39.64 21.38 -8.35
C ALA A 360 38.67 21.97 -7.30
N ALA A 361 37.83 22.89 -7.75
CA ALA A 361 36.65 23.34 -7.03
C ALA A 361 35.49 22.34 -7.23
N SER A 362 34.56 22.33 -6.29
CA SER A 362 33.35 21.50 -6.38
C SER A 362 32.48 21.93 -7.57
N GLU A 363 31.98 20.95 -8.31
CA GLU A 363 31.00 21.12 -9.38
C GLU A 363 29.70 20.35 -9.13
N SER A 364 29.51 19.89 -7.88
CA SER A 364 28.27 19.27 -7.45
C SER A 364 27.14 20.28 -7.52
N ASP A 365 26.19 20.08 -8.43
CA ASP A 365 25.07 20.98 -8.67
C ASP A 365 23.78 20.20 -8.98
N GLY A 366 22.86 20.18 -8.02
CA GLY A 366 21.54 19.56 -8.17
C GLY A 366 20.72 20.17 -9.30
N LYS A 367 20.85 21.47 -9.58
CA LYS A 367 20.13 22.15 -10.67
C LYS A 367 20.66 21.75 -12.03
N ALA A 368 21.92 21.36 -12.14
CA ALA A 368 22.46 20.85 -13.39
C ALA A 368 21.95 19.42 -13.69
N VAL A 369 21.73 18.62 -12.64
CA VAL A 369 21.23 17.24 -12.74
C VAL A 369 19.71 17.19 -12.92
N PHE A 370 18.97 17.90 -12.09
CA PHE A 370 17.51 17.93 -12.03
C PHE A 370 17.00 19.31 -12.42
N ASN A 371 16.40 19.41 -13.60
CA ASN A 371 15.79 20.66 -14.05
C ASN A 371 14.70 20.45 -15.09
N GLU A 372 14.16 21.56 -15.59
CA GLU A 372 13.07 21.55 -16.54
C GLU A 372 13.39 20.83 -17.86
N SER A 373 14.65 20.84 -18.31
CA SER A 373 15.03 20.23 -19.59
C SER A 373 14.99 18.70 -19.57
N ASN A 374 15.02 18.08 -18.39
CA ASN A 374 14.71 16.65 -18.19
C ASN A 374 13.41 16.43 -17.40
N GLY A 375 12.55 17.45 -17.40
CA GLY A 375 11.17 17.39 -16.94
C GLY A 375 10.95 17.59 -15.44
N TYR A 376 11.99 17.74 -14.63
CA TYR A 376 11.84 17.97 -13.19
C TYR A 376 11.43 19.41 -12.88
N LEU A 377 10.45 19.57 -11.98
CA LEU A 377 10.03 20.85 -11.44
C LEU A 377 10.44 21.04 -9.98
N ALA A 378 10.52 19.95 -9.21
CA ALA A 378 11.01 19.96 -7.84
C ALA A 378 11.50 18.57 -7.40
N VAL A 379 12.52 18.53 -6.55
CA VAL A 379 13.15 17.30 -6.04
C VAL A 379 13.57 17.51 -4.58
N TRP A 380 13.10 16.67 -3.67
CA TRP A 380 13.58 16.61 -2.29
C TRP A 380 14.27 15.28 -2.02
N HIS A 381 15.58 15.33 -1.77
CA HIS A 381 16.35 14.20 -1.20
C HIS A 381 16.11 14.03 0.30
N MET A 382 15.29 14.88 0.93
CA MET A 382 14.90 14.76 2.34
C MET A 382 16.06 14.89 3.36
N ASN A 383 17.21 15.45 2.93
CA ASN A 383 18.34 15.82 3.77
C ASN A 383 18.03 17.00 4.71
N ASP A 384 18.95 17.30 5.65
CA ASP A 384 18.89 18.49 6.51
C ASP A 384 19.82 19.61 5.96
N PRO A 385 19.32 20.84 5.69
CA PRO A 385 17.92 21.25 5.76
C PRO A 385 17.08 20.65 4.62
N VAL A 386 15.80 20.36 4.91
CA VAL A 386 14.85 19.88 3.90
C VAL A 386 14.63 20.98 2.88
N ARG A 387 15.00 20.74 1.61
CA ARG A 387 14.93 21.73 0.54
C ARG A 387 14.70 21.09 -0.82
N ASP A 388 14.20 21.89 -1.76
CA ASP A 388 14.12 21.53 -3.18
C ASP A 388 15.48 21.71 -3.87
N ASP A 389 16.07 20.63 -4.38
CA ASP A 389 17.39 20.64 -5.03
C ASP A 389 17.35 21.16 -6.48
N THR A 390 16.16 21.34 -7.09
CA THR A 390 16.03 22.19 -8.29
C THR A 390 16.14 23.68 -7.94
N GLY A 391 16.00 24.01 -6.64
CA GLY A 391 16.03 25.34 -6.06
C GLY A 391 14.97 26.29 -6.61
N SER A 392 13.81 25.74 -6.99
CA SER A 392 12.64 26.50 -7.44
C SER A 392 11.72 26.86 -6.28
N LEU A 393 11.76 26.09 -5.19
CA LEU A 393 10.87 26.23 -4.04
C LEU A 393 11.62 26.36 -2.71
N THR A 394 10.93 26.97 -1.74
CA THR A 394 11.35 26.97 -0.34
C THR A 394 10.59 25.91 0.43
N SER A 395 11.13 25.48 1.57
CA SER A 395 10.51 24.45 2.40
C SER A 395 10.49 24.88 3.86
N THR A 396 9.39 24.59 4.53
CA THR A 396 9.21 24.77 5.97
C THR A 396 8.92 23.41 6.58
N ASP A 397 9.90 22.85 7.28
CA ASP A 397 9.77 21.59 8.01
C ASP A 397 9.10 21.84 9.38
N THR A 398 7.97 21.17 9.61
CA THR A 398 7.17 21.29 10.82
C THR A 398 7.45 20.10 11.75
N GLY A 399 8.72 19.94 12.14
CA GLY A 399 9.15 19.01 13.20
C GLY A 399 9.28 17.55 12.80
N THR A 400 9.63 17.26 11.54
CA THR A 400 10.12 15.93 11.16
C THR A 400 11.54 15.70 11.70
N THR A 401 12.04 14.46 11.67
CA THR A 401 13.39 14.10 12.17
C THR A 401 14.18 13.28 11.15
N ALA A 402 15.51 13.33 11.17
CA ALA A 402 16.33 12.57 10.21
C ALA A 402 16.30 11.06 10.49
N THR A 403 16.27 10.26 9.42
CA THR A 403 16.28 8.78 9.47
C THR A 403 17.10 8.24 8.30
N ALA A 404 17.41 6.94 8.29
CA ALA A 404 18.12 6.32 7.18
C ALA A 404 17.18 6.11 5.97
N GLY A 405 17.53 6.70 4.83
CA GLY A 405 16.78 6.63 3.58
C GLY A 405 17.17 5.47 2.66
N VAL A 406 16.48 5.40 1.53
CA VAL A 406 16.76 4.46 0.43
C VAL A 406 18.06 4.85 -0.28
N ILE A 407 18.40 6.14 -0.30
CA ILE A 407 19.62 6.65 -0.92
C ILE A 407 20.55 7.19 0.17
N GLY A 408 20.39 8.45 0.57
CA GLY A 408 21.04 9.08 1.71
C GLY A 408 20.16 9.12 2.96
N ALA A 409 19.99 10.32 3.53
CA ALA A 409 19.12 10.54 4.69
C ALA A 409 17.69 10.86 4.25
N ALA A 410 16.72 10.27 4.94
CA ALA A 410 15.29 10.54 4.78
C ALA A 410 14.76 11.37 5.96
N ARG A 411 13.45 11.67 5.96
CA ARG A 411 12.76 12.21 7.14
C ARG A 411 11.71 11.26 7.68
N TYR A 412 11.69 11.09 9.01
CA TYR A 412 10.62 10.49 9.78
C TYR A 412 9.58 11.55 10.15
N PHE A 413 8.33 11.27 9.82
CA PHE A 413 7.16 12.07 10.09
C PHE A 413 6.43 11.45 11.28
N ALA A 414 6.43 12.14 12.41
CA ALA A 414 5.54 11.80 13.52
C ALA A 414 4.14 12.37 13.28
N ASP A 415 3.15 11.94 14.07
CA ASP A 415 1.78 12.44 13.95
C ASP A 415 1.73 13.98 13.99
N ARG A 416 0.99 14.59 13.06
CA ARG A 416 0.87 16.05 12.89
C ARG A 416 2.18 16.78 12.57
N LYS A 417 3.18 16.10 12.00
CA LYS A 417 4.42 16.68 11.48
C LYS A 417 4.51 16.52 9.97
N GLY A 418 5.04 17.51 9.28
CA GLY A 418 5.27 17.42 7.84
C GLY A 418 5.94 18.64 7.25
N VAL A 419 5.99 18.72 5.92
CA VAL A 419 6.76 19.74 5.20
C VAL A 419 5.83 20.55 4.29
N PHE A 420 5.87 21.87 4.44
CA PHE A 420 5.20 22.81 3.54
C PHE A 420 6.19 23.34 2.50
N CYS A 421 5.83 23.26 1.22
CA CYS A 421 6.75 23.57 0.11
C CYS A 421 6.33 24.82 -0.70
N GLY A 422 5.41 25.63 -0.15
CA GLY A 422 4.91 26.85 -0.78
C GLY A 422 3.48 26.76 -1.30
N ASP A 423 2.82 27.91 -1.38
CA ASP A 423 1.42 28.06 -1.77
C ASP A 423 1.21 29.01 -2.96
N MET A 424 2.31 29.52 -3.51
CA MET A 424 2.37 30.43 -4.64
C MET A 424 3.31 29.87 -5.72
N ILE A 425 3.02 28.67 -6.23
CA ILE A 425 3.86 27.95 -7.19
C ILE A 425 3.34 28.18 -8.62
N PRO A 426 3.93 29.08 -9.42
CA PRO A 426 3.36 29.47 -10.71
C PRO A 426 3.69 28.50 -11.86
N ASN A 427 4.77 27.72 -11.73
CA ASN A 427 5.36 26.89 -12.78
C ASN A 427 4.94 25.41 -12.73
N TYR A 428 4.02 25.04 -11.83
CA TYR A 428 3.46 23.69 -11.78
C TYR A 428 2.43 23.44 -12.89
N PRO A 429 2.18 22.18 -13.27
CA PRO A 429 1.22 21.84 -14.33
C PRO A 429 -0.18 22.38 -14.03
N THR A 430 -0.80 23.03 -15.01
CA THR A 430 -2.16 23.58 -14.94
C THR A 430 -3.13 22.82 -15.83
N GLY A 431 -4.43 22.92 -15.58
CA GLY A 431 -5.46 22.21 -16.32
C GLY A 431 -5.24 20.71 -16.20
N SER A 432 -5.26 20.04 -17.35
CA SER A 432 -4.97 18.63 -17.53
C SER A 432 -3.58 18.37 -18.13
N ASN A 433 -2.65 19.31 -17.95
CA ASN A 433 -1.31 19.20 -18.51
C ASN A 433 -0.58 17.95 -17.99
N PRO A 434 0.25 17.31 -18.83
CA PRO A 434 0.92 16.08 -18.45
C PRO A 434 1.87 16.27 -17.26
N HIS A 435 1.95 15.27 -16.38
CA HIS A 435 2.83 15.34 -15.22
C HIS A 435 3.10 13.97 -14.59
N SER A 436 4.08 13.94 -13.69
CA SER A 436 4.34 12.81 -12.79
C SER A 436 4.61 13.27 -11.36
N THR A 437 4.21 12.45 -10.39
CA THR A 437 4.42 12.64 -8.95
C THR A 437 4.99 11.36 -8.36
N GLU A 438 6.12 11.45 -7.66
CA GLU A 438 6.84 10.29 -7.15
C GLU A 438 7.33 10.49 -5.71
N ALA A 439 7.45 9.38 -4.97
CA ALA A 439 8.06 9.31 -3.65
C ALA A 439 8.51 7.88 -3.32
N TRP A 440 9.54 7.75 -2.49
CA TRP A 440 9.77 6.56 -1.68
C TRP A 440 9.16 6.77 -0.29
N PHE A 441 8.46 5.77 0.23
CA PHE A 441 7.88 5.84 1.56
C PHE A 441 7.99 4.52 2.32
N ARG A 442 7.96 4.59 3.65
CA ARG A 442 7.81 3.46 4.57
C ARG A 442 6.82 3.85 5.66
N ALA A 443 5.57 3.38 5.54
CA ALA A 443 4.48 3.79 6.42
C ALA A 443 4.37 2.91 7.68
N GLU A 444 4.03 3.53 8.81
CA GLU A 444 3.69 2.84 10.07
C GLU A 444 2.18 2.65 10.25
N LYS A 445 1.36 3.44 9.54
CA LYS A 445 -0.11 3.32 9.54
C LYS A 445 -0.71 3.63 8.16
N PRO A 446 -1.84 2.99 7.80
CA PRO A 446 -2.62 3.31 6.60
C PRO A 446 -3.42 4.61 6.80
N ASN A 447 -4.18 4.99 5.76
CA ASN A 447 -5.08 6.15 5.72
C ASN A 447 -4.38 7.48 5.96
N SER A 448 -3.31 7.70 5.22
CA SER A 448 -2.47 8.89 5.29
C SER A 448 -2.15 9.46 3.92
N THR A 449 -1.78 10.73 3.88
CA THR A 449 -1.40 11.49 2.69
C THR A 449 0.11 11.62 2.58
N LEU A 450 0.70 11.02 1.54
CA LEU A 450 2.15 11.06 1.31
C LEU A 450 2.58 12.42 0.72
N ILE A 451 1.88 12.86 -0.32
CA ILE A 451 2.13 14.11 -1.04
C ILE A 451 0.83 14.65 -1.62
N ALA A 452 0.64 15.96 -1.54
CA ALA A 452 -0.50 16.64 -2.12
C ALA A 452 -0.11 17.98 -2.75
N TRP A 453 -0.56 18.22 -3.99
CA TRP A 453 -0.33 19.50 -4.67
C TRP A 453 -1.51 19.94 -5.55
N GLY A 454 -1.60 21.25 -5.83
CA GLY A 454 -2.67 21.88 -6.60
C GLY A 454 -3.48 22.89 -5.79
N ASN A 455 -4.81 22.85 -5.89
CA ASN A 455 -5.75 23.79 -5.27
C ASN A 455 -6.96 23.08 -4.63
N GLU A 456 -7.56 23.71 -3.63
CA GLU A 456 -8.76 23.18 -2.95
C GLU A 456 -10.04 23.50 -3.73
N GLN A 457 -10.16 22.93 -4.93
CA GLN A 457 -11.32 23.04 -5.81
C GLN A 457 -11.54 21.72 -6.56
N GLY A 458 -12.78 21.45 -7.00
CA GLY A 458 -13.09 20.29 -7.83
C GLY A 458 -12.12 20.17 -9.01
N GLN A 459 -11.56 18.97 -9.21
CA GLN A 459 -10.56 18.63 -10.22
C GLN A 459 -9.23 19.39 -10.09
N GLY A 460 -9.00 20.11 -8.99
CA GLY A 460 -7.92 21.07 -8.86
C GLY A 460 -6.65 20.56 -8.19
N LYS A 461 -6.60 19.29 -7.74
CA LYS A 461 -5.47 18.76 -6.95
C LYS A 461 -5.12 17.32 -7.29
N VAL A 462 -3.90 16.95 -6.93
CA VAL A 462 -3.36 15.59 -7.00
C VAL A 462 -2.91 15.22 -5.58
N VAL A 463 -3.50 14.16 -5.03
CA VAL A 463 -3.22 13.69 -3.67
C VAL A 463 -2.83 12.22 -3.72
N MET A 464 -1.58 11.90 -3.37
CA MET A 464 -1.10 10.53 -3.25
C MET A 464 -1.27 10.06 -1.81
N GLN A 465 -1.96 8.95 -1.63
CA GLN A 465 -2.38 8.44 -0.33
C GLN A 465 -2.02 6.97 -0.18
N TYR A 466 -1.66 6.60 1.04
CA TYR A 466 -1.59 5.21 1.46
C TYR A 466 -2.86 4.88 2.23
N ARG A 467 -3.74 4.06 1.64
CA ARG A 467 -5.10 3.79 2.09
C ARG A 467 -5.26 2.38 2.61
N SER A 468 -6.41 2.11 3.21
CA SER A 468 -6.82 0.81 3.70
C SER A 468 -7.88 0.16 2.77
N PRO A 469 -7.80 -1.15 2.41
CA PRO A 469 -6.75 -2.11 2.76
C PRO A 469 -5.40 -1.60 2.26
N PRO A 470 -4.21 -2.01 2.73
CA PRO A 470 -2.99 -1.23 2.55
C PRO A 470 -2.60 -1.14 1.07
N HIS A 471 -2.89 -0.02 0.39
CA HIS A 471 -2.66 0.19 -1.04
C HIS A 471 -2.45 1.67 -1.33
N ILE A 472 -1.96 2.00 -2.53
CA ILE A 472 -1.84 3.39 -2.94
C ILE A 472 -3.10 3.86 -3.66
N GLN A 473 -3.59 5.03 -3.27
CA GLN A 473 -4.68 5.75 -3.91
C GLN A 473 -4.20 7.10 -4.38
N MET A 474 -4.47 7.42 -5.64
CA MET A 474 -4.42 8.79 -6.14
C MET A 474 -5.83 9.38 -6.07
N ASP A 475 -6.04 10.34 -5.18
CA ASP A 475 -7.26 11.15 -5.10
C ASP A 475 -7.01 12.49 -5.78
N CYS A 476 -7.49 12.59 -7.01
CA CYS A 476 -7.44 13.76 -7.87
C CYS A 476 -8.81 14.49 -7.91
N TYR A 477 -9.58 14.38 -6.82
CA TYR A 477 -10.79 15.13 -6.47
C TYR A 477 -11.79 15.36 -7.61
N PHE A 478 -12.65 14.37 -7.86
CA PHE A 478 -13.69 14.39 -8.92
C PHE A 478 -13.17 14.52 -10.36
N SER A 479 -11.93 14.09 -10.61
CA SER A 479 -11.34 14.03 -11.95
C SER A 479 -11.01 12.60 -12.39
N GLY A 480 -10.75 12.43 -13.68
CA GLY A 480 -10.15 11.22 -14.25
C GLY A 480 -8.67 11.05 -13.94
N GLY A 481 -8.10 11.88 -13.07
CA GLY A 481 -6.81 11.62 -12.44
C GLY A 481 -6.88 10.55 -11.33
N ASN A 482 -8.08 10.15 -10.88
CA ASN A 482 -8.21 9.17 -9.81
C ASN A 482 -7.72 7.79 -10.26
N VAL A 483 -6.86 7.15 -9.47
CA VAL A 483 -6.43 5.77 -9.74
C VAL A 483 -6.08 5.05 -8.44
N SER A 484 -6.56 3.82 -8.29
CA SER A 484 -6.29 2.94 -7.15
C SER A 484 -5.31 1.84 -7.56
N GLY A 485 -4.34 1.55 -6.70
CA GLY A 485 -3.47 0.39 -6.84
C GLY A 485 -4.19 -0.90 -6.46
N ALA A 486 -3.93 -1.98 -7.19
CA ALA A 486 -4.50 -3.29 -6.90
C ALA A 486 -3.69 -4.08 -5.87
N ARG A 487 -2.40 -3.79 -5.72
CA ARG A 487 -1.49 -4.55 -4.87
C ARG A 487 -1.53 -4.06 -3.43
N ARG A 488 -1.54 -5.02 -2.51
CA ARG A 488 -1.31 -4.76 -1.09
C ARG A 488 0.15 -4.32 -0.87
N VAL A 489 0.34 -3.16 -0.25
CA VAL A 489 1.63 -2.61 0.14
C VAL A 489 1.81 -2.78 1.65
N SER A 490 2.81 -3.55 2.06
CA SER A 490 3.11 -3.83 3.46
C SER A 490 3.45 -2.57 4.25
N LEU A 491 3.04 -2.54 5.53
CA LEU A 491 3.54 -1.58 6.51
C LEU A 491 5.01 -1.88 6.80
N GLY A 492 5.81 -0.85 7.06
CA GLY A 492 7.21 -0.99 7.47
C GLY A 492 8.21 -1.33 6.36
N ASP A 493 7.78 -1.49 5.11
CA ASP A 493 8.67 -1.71 3.96
C ASP A 493 8.83 -0.44 3.12
N TRP A 494 10.05 -0.17 2.64
CA TRP A 494 10.28 0.90 1.65
C TRP A 494 9.61 0.56 0.32
N THR A 495 8.77 1.47 -0.16
CA THR A 495 8.01 1.32 -1.39
C THR A 495 8.20 2.54 -2.27
N HIS A 496 8.54 2.31 -3.54
CA HIS A 496 8.61 3.36 -4.56
C HIS A 496 7.26 3.50 -5.25
N VAL A 497 6.75 4.72 -5.35
CA VAL A 497 5.47 5.01 -5.98
C VAL A 497 5.64 6.11 -7.03
N VAL A 498 5.10 5.88 -8.21
CA VAL A 498 5.02 6.90 -9.27
C VAL A 498 3.59 6.96 -9.80
N HIS A 499 3.02 8.15 -9.78
CA HIS A 499 1.79 8.49 -10.49
C HIS A 499 2.11 9.29 -11.74
N THR A 500 1.46 8.97 -12.86
CA THR A 500 1.59 9.71 -14.11
C THR A 500 0.22 10.05 -14.67
N TYR A 501 0.06 11.26 -15.23
CA TYR A 501 -1.20 11.72 -15.81
C TYR A 501 -1.00 12.40 -17.17
N ARG A 502 -1.89 12.13 -18.13
CA ARG A 502 -2.03 12.87 -19.40
C ARG A 502 -3.44 12.70 -19.97
N GLU A 503 -4.12 13.79 -20.31
CA GLU A 503 -5.40 13.76 -21.06
C GLU A 503 -6.47 12.79 -20.50
N GLY A 504 -6.59 12.65 -19.18
CA GLY A 504 -7.56 11.74 -18.54
C GLY A 504 -7.10 10.26 -18.47
N GLU A 505 -5.83 9.99 -18.77
CA GLU A 505 -5.14 8.74 -18.48
C GLU A 505 -4.30 8.92 -17.21
N ALA A 506 -4.65 8.21 -16.14
CA ALA A 506 -3.89 8.12 -14.90
C ALA A 506 -3.32 6.72 -14.74
N LYS A 507 -2.02 6.63 -14.44
CA LYS A 507 -1.35 5.36 -14.13
C LYS A 507 -0.62 5.47 -12.80
N LEU A 508 -0.61 4.37 -12.09
CA LEU A 508 0.05 4.21 -10.81
C LEU A 508 1.01 3.04 -10.91
N TYR A 509 2.26 3.28 -10.53
CA TYR A 509 3.32 2.29 -10.50
C TYR A 509 3.81 2.10 -9.06
N VAL A 510 3.96 0.85 -8.65
CA VAL A 510 4.52 0.47 -7.36
C VAL A 510 5.75 -0.39 -7.59
N ASN A 511 6.89 0.01 -7.02
CA ASN A 511 8.18 -0.67 -7.17
C ASN A 511 8.57 -0.92 -8.64
N GLY A 512 8.35 0.09 -9.50
CA GLY A 512 8.71 0.02 -10.93
C GLY A 512 7.72 -0.76 -11.81
N VAL A 513 6.62 -1.27 -11.26
CA VAL A 513 5.63 -2.08 -11.98
C VAL A 513 4.27 -1.37 -11.99
N LEU A 514 3.57 -1.41 -13.12
CA LEU A 514 2.21 -0.86 -13.23
C LEU A 514 1.28 -1.60 -12.27
N ASP A 515 0.60 -0.86 -11.39
CA ASP A 515 -0.27 -1.38 -10.34
C ASP A 515 -1.73 -0.92 -10.48
N GLY A 516 -1.95 0.24 -11.08
CA GLY A 516 -3.28 0.79 -11.30
C GLY A 516 -3.35 1.60 -12.60
N THR A 517 -4.53 1.60 -13.23
CA THR A 517 -4.79 2.40 -14.43
C THR A 517 -6.23 2.89 -14.41
N ASN A 518 -6.42 4.17 -14.72
CA ASN A 518 -7.71 4.75 -15.06
C ASN A 518 -7.59 5.44 -16.43
N ILE A 519 -8.40 4.99 -17.39
CA ILE A 519 -8.49 5.56 -18.72
C ILE A 519 -9.97 5.93 -18.89
N LYS A 520 -10.31 7.22 -18.77
CA LYS A 520 -11.63 7.81 -19.11
C LYS A 520 -12.77 7.76 -18.08
N GLN A 521 -12.55 7.49 -16.79
CA GLN A 521 -13.58 7.72 -15.77
C GLN A 521 -13.48 9.11 -15.13
N GLY A 522 -14.47 9.98 -15.35
CA GLY A 522 -14.55 11.33 -14.74
C GLY A 522 -14.10 12.46 -15.66
N GLY A 523 -14.32 13.72 -15.25
CA GLY A 523 -13.88 14.89 -16.01
C GLY A 523 -12.35 15.12 -15.91
N PRO A 524 -11.74 15.89 -16.82
CA PRO A 524 -10.29 16.12 -16.78
C PRO A 524 -9.85 16.83 -15.50
N LEU A 525 -8.55 16.72 -15.16
CA LEU A 525 -7.95 17.60 -14.17
C LEU A 525 -8.07 19.06 -14.63
N ASN A 526 -8.25 19.97 -13.68
CA ASN A 526 -8.39 21.40 -13.90
C ASN A 526 -7.61 22.19 -12.85
N ILE A 527 -6.33 21.86 -12.72
CA ILE A 527 -5.42 22.48 -11.74
C ILE A 527 -5.21 23.96 -12.11
N ARG A 528 -5.30 24.88 -11.14
CA ARG A 528 -5.10 26.31 -11.34
C ARG A 528 -3.72 26.75 -10.88
N THR A 529 -3.23 27.81 -11.51
CA THR A 529 -2.03 28.53 -11.05
C THR A 529 -2.44 29.76 -10.23
N PRO A 530 -1.73 30.10 -9.14
CA PRO A 530 -0.62 29.34 -8.57
C PRO A 530 -1.08 28.08 -7.83
N ALA A 531 -0.26 27.03 -7.89
CA ALA A 531 -0.46 25.79 -7.14
C ALA A 531 0.17 25.86 -5.75
N ARG A 532 -0.08 24.84 -4.95
CA ARG A 532 0.48 24.63 -3.60
C ARG A 532 1.04 23.22 -3.47
N LEU A 533 1.97 22.98 -2.55
CA LEU A 533 2.52 21.64 -2.28
C LEU A 533 2.74 21.40 -0.77
N PHE A 534 2.34 20.21 -0.32
CA PHE A 534 2.58 19.68 1.01
C PHE A 534 3.09 18.23 0.91
N ILE A 535 4.01 17.88 1.81
CA ILE A 535 4.53 16.52 1.98
C ILE A 535 4.11 16.03 3.38
N GLY A 536 3.56 14.82 3.44
CA GLY A 536 3.02 14.20 4.65
C GLY A 536 1.63 14.69 5.08
N GLY A 537 0.91 15.41 4.22
CA GLY A 537 -0.40 16.00 4.54
C GLY A 537 -0.94 16.97 3.50
N TRP A 538 -1.95 17.75 3.89
CA TRP A 538 -2.57 18.80 3.05
C TRP A 538 -3.08 19.97 3.90
N TYR A 539 -2.82 21.22 3.49
CA TYR A 539 -3.17 22.45 4.25
C TYR A 539 -2.81 22.39 5.75
N HIS A 540 -1.56 22.03 6.05
CA HIS A 540 -1.03 21.89 7.42
C HIS A 540 -1.73 20.83 8.29
N ASN A 541 -2.64 20.03 7.71
CA ASN A 541 -3.13 18.82 8.34
C ASN A 541 -2.24 17.65 7.91
N TYR A 542 -1.27 17.30 8.76
CA TYR A 542 -0.32 16.23 8.51
C TYR A 542 -0.76 14.94 9.18
N ASP A 543 -1.05 13.91 8.37
CA ASP A 543 -1.63 12.64 8.79
C ASP A 543 -0.69 11.44 8.55
N PHE A 544 0.37 11.63 7.75
CA PHE A 544 1.38 10.60 7.50
C PHE A 544 2.26 10.35 8.73
N VAL A 545 2.46 9.06 9.02
CA VAL A 545 3.40 8.59 10.05
C VAL A 545 4.27 7.50 9.47
N GLY A 546 5.58 7.75 9.46
CA GLY A 546 6.58 6.89 8.82
C GLY A 546 7.69 7.70 8.16
N ASP A 547 8.45 7.08 7.27
CA ASP A 547 9.58 7.69 6.58
C ASP A 547 9.24 8.04 5.12
N LEU A 548 9.70 9.20 4.65
CA LEU A 548 9.64 9.62 3.24
C LEU A 548 11.03 10.00 2.72
N ASP A 549 11.29 9.64 1.48
CA ASP A 549 12.54 9.89 0.75
C ASP A 549 12.23 10.19 -0.73
N GLU A 550 13.14 10.89 -1.42
CA GLU A 550 13.10 11.11 -2.88
C GLU A 550 11.75 11.59 -3.43
N VAL A 551 11.20 12.67 -2.88
CA VAL A 551 9.92 13.24 -3.32
C VAL A 551 10.13 14.12 -4.55
N ARG A 552 9.44 13.85 -5.67
CA ARG A 552 9.63 14.63 -6.91
C ARG A 552 8.33 14.95 -7.66
N ILE A 553 8.33 16.12 -8.30
CA ILE A 553 7.29 16.58 -9.24
C ILE A 553 7.92 16.81 -10.62
N SER A 554 7.28 16.28 -11.66
CA SER A 554 7.73 16.43 -13.06
C SER A 554 6.62 16.95 -13.97
N LYS A 555 6.97 17.78 -14.96
CA LYS A 555 6.06 18.32 -16.00
C LYS A 555 5.82 17.39 -17.20
N VAL A 556 6.27 16.14 -17.08
CA VAL A 556 6.19 15.12 -18.14
C VAL A 556 5.60 13.84 -17.58
N VAL A 557 5.02 13.01 -18.46
CA VAL A 557 4.67 11.62 -18.15
C VAL A 557 5.94 10.79 -18.18
N ARG A 558 6.37 10.24 -17.04
CA ARG A 558 7.47 9.27 -17.03
C ARG A 558 6.99 7.98 -17.69
N SER A 559 7.77 7.47 -18.65
CA SER A 559 7.43 6.21 -19.33
C SER A 559 7.56 5.02 -18.37
N PRO A 560 6.89 3.88 -18.65
CA PRO A 560 7.07 2.66 -17.85
C PRO A 560 8.56 2.27 -17.68
N GLU A 561 9.36 2.46 -18.72
CA GLU A 561 10.79 2.16 -18.75
C GLU A 561 11.57 3.12 -17.86
N TRP A 562 11.24 4.42 -17.87
CA TRP A 562 11.82 5.40 -16.94
C TRP A 562 11.54 5.02 -15.49
N VAL A 563 10.28 4.70 -15.18
CA VAL A 563 9.84 4.35 -13.82
C VAL A 563 10.49 3.05 -13.34
N LYS A 564 10.57 2.05 -14.20
CA LYS A 564 11.32 0.81 -13.94
C LYS A 564 12.79 1.13 -13.69
N LEU A 565 13.41 1.95 -14.54
CA LEU A 565 14.82 2.29 -14.43
C LEU A 565 15.12 3.05 -13.13
N GLN A 566 14.26 3.99 -12.71
CA GLN A 566 14.35 4.65 -11.41
C GLN A 566 14.34 3.65 -10.26
N PHE A 567 13.36 2.74 -10.22
CA PHE A 567 13.30 1.72 -9.17
C PHE A 567 14.56 0.83 -9.16
N GLU A 568 14.96 0.33 -10.32
CA GLU A 568 16.13 -0.54 -10.48
C GLU A 568 17.46 0.17 -10.15
N ASN A 569 17.53 1.48 -10.36
CA ASN A 569 18.66 2.32 -10.00
C ASN A 569 18.66 2.70 -8.52
N GLN A 570 17.51 2.93 -7.89
CA GLN A 570 17.45 3.48 -6.54
C GLN A 570 17.33 2.41 -5.47
N LYS A 571 16.72 1.26 -5.75
CA LYS A 571 16.46 0.22 -4.74
C LYS A 571 17.72 -0.18 -3.98
N LYS A 572 17.65 -0.13 -2.65
CA LYS A 572 18.71 -0.52 -1.72
C LYS A 572 18.28 -1.79 -0.98
N PRO A 573 19.17 -2.77 -0.77
CA PRO A 573 20.61 -2.81 -1.11
C PRO A 573 20.92 -3.28 -2.54
N ASN A 574 19.92 -3.41 -3.42
CA ASN A 574 20.01 -4.22 -4.64
C ASN A 574 20.00 -3.41 -5.95
N GLN A 575 20.74 -2.32 -6.03
CA GLN A 575 20.82 -1.50 -7.26
C GLN A 575 21.32 -2.35 -8.44
N SER A 576 20.55 -2.43 -9.52
CA SER A 576 20.87 -3.29 -10.66
C SER A 576 21.47 -2.53 -11.85
N LEU A 577 21.17 -1.25 -11.99
CA LEU A 577 21.58 -0.44 -13.15
C LEU A 577 23.08 -0.12 -13.18
N VAL A 578 23.65 0.32 -12.06
CA VAL A 578 25.04 0.80 -12.03
C VAL A 578 25.95 -0.28 -11.46
N GLY A 579 27.12 -0.43 -12.06
CA GLY A 579 28.16 -1.35 -11.64
C GLY A 579 29.22 -0.72 -10.72
N THR A 580 30.25 -1.51 -10.39
CA THR A 580 31.42 -1.04 -9.61
C THR A 580 32.35 -0.18 -10.46
N LEU A 581 33.25 0.58 -9.83
CA LEU A 581 34.47 1.04 -10.51
C LEU A 581 35.31 -0.18 -10.87
N VAL A 582 35.46 -0.44 -12.17
CA VAL A 582 36.07 -1.67 -12.68
C VAL A 582 37.51 -1.78 -12.20
N GLN A 583 37.79 -2.82 -11.40
CA GLN A 583 39.14 -3.11 -10.92
C GLN A 583 39.96 -3.78 -12.04
N PRO A 584 41.28 -3.55 -12.11
CA PRO A 584 42.13 -4.21 -13.09
C PRO A 584 42.21 -5.73 -12.88
N GLY A 585 42.51 -6.47 -13.96
CA GLY A 585 42.66 -7.92 -13.98
C GLY A 585 41.44 -8.68 -14.51
N GLU A 586 41.49 -10.01 -14.49
CA GLU A 586 40.42 -10.90 -14.96
C GLU A 586 40.04 -11.98 -13.92
N GLU A 587 40.60 -11.88 -12.72
CA GLU A 587 40.40 -12.87 -11.65
C GLU A 587 38.93 -12.89 -11.21
N PHE A 588 38.37 -14.10 -11.12
CA PHE A 588 37.09 -14.35 -10.46
C PHE A 588 37.23 -15.51 -9.47
N SER A 589 37.45 -15.17 -8.20
CA SER A 589 37.65 -16.13 -7.12
C SER A 589 36.91 -15.70 -5.87
N VAL A 590 36.54 -16.69 -5.04
CA VAL A 590 35.93 -16.48 -3.72
C VAL A 590 36.87 -16.99 -2.66
N SER A 591 36.91 -16.35 -1.49
CA SER A 591 37.77 -16.77 -0.38
C SER A 591 37.40 -18.14 0.18
N HIS A 592 36.15 -18.58 -0.04
CA HIS A 592 35.63 -19.87 0.39
C HIS A 592 34.66 -20.41 -0.66
N THR A 593 34.70 -21.71 -0.93
CA THR A 593 33.71 -22.43 -1.76
C THR A 593 32.66 -23.15 -0.92
N GLU A 594 32.97 -23.38 0.35
CA GLU A 594 32.06 -23.89 1.36
C GLU A 594 32.41 -23.28 2.72
N LEU A 595 31.40 -23.09 3.56
CA LEU A 595 31.56 -22.64 4.94
C LEU A 595 30.51 -23.32 5.81
N GLU A 596 30.90 -23.67 7.03
CA GLU A 596 29.97 -23.95 8.12
C GLU A 596 29.96 -22.74 9.05
N VAL A 597 28.79 -22.12 9.21
CA VAL A 597 28.61 -20.94 10.06
C VAL A 597 27.57 -21.30 11.12
N ALA A 598 27.96 -21.26 12.39
CA ALA A 598 26.99 -21.43 13.47
C ALA A 598 25.95 -20.32 13.42
N GLU A 599 24.69 -20.63 13.67
CA GLU A 599 23.65 -19.62 13.74
C GLU A 599 23.97 -18.52 14.77
N GLY A 600 23.50 -17.30 14.52
CA GLY A 600 23.83 -16.12 15.34
C GLY A 600 25.26 -15.60 15.14
N GLN A 601 26.14 -16.37 14.49
CA GLN A 601 27.47 -15.90 14.08
C GLN A 601 27.43 -15.33 12.67
N SER A 602 28.53 -14.69 12.27
CA SER A 602 28.74 -14.23 10.91
C SER A 602 30.06 -14.75 10.34
N ALA A 603 30.09 -14.91 9.03
CA ALA A 603 31.30 -15.18 8.28
C ALA A 603 31.42 -14.18 7.15
N THR A 604 32.63 -13.64 6.96
CA THR A 604 32.90 -12.73 5.84
C THR A 604 33.44 -13.55 4.67
N ILE A 605 32.75 -13.47 3.53
CA ILE A 605 33.21 -14.01 2.25
C ILE A 605 33.71 -12.85 1.42
N LYS A 606 34.92 -12.99 0.87
CA LYS A 606 35.50 -12.03 -0.06
C LYS A 606 35.43 -12.59 -1.48
N VAL A 607 35.15 -11.74 -2.44
CA VAL A 607 35.25 -12.05 -3.86
C VAL A 607 36.31 -11.16 -4.49
N LYS A 608 37.17 -11.75 -5.31
CA LYS A 608 37.99 -11.01 -6.25
C LYS A 608 37.31 -11.11 -7.60
N ALA A 609 37.06 -9.96 -8.21
CA ALA A 609 36.31 -9.83 -9.46
C ALA A 609 36.95 -8.74 -10.33
N GLY A 610 38.26 -8.82 -10.56
CA GLY A 610 38.96 -7.90 -11.46
C GLY A 610 38.34 -7.99 -12.85
N GLY A 611 38.08 -6.86 -13.50
CA GLY A 611 37.42 -6.76 -14.81
C GLY A 611 35.90 -6.86 -14.77
N ALA A 612 35.31 -7.18 -13.61
CA ALA A 612 33.85 -7.23 -13.49
C ALA A 612 33.27 -5.80 -13.56
N GLN A 613 32.25 -5.66 -14.40
CA GLN A 613 31.45 -4.46 -14.51
C GLN A 613 30.43 -4.37 -13.38
N LYS A 614 29.96 -5.50 -12.84
CA LYS A 614 29.03 -5.54 -11.71
C LYS A 614 29.19 -6.82 -10.90
N VAL A 615 28.99 -6.72 -9.59
CA VAL A 615 29.00 -7.85 -8.66
C VAL A 615 27.67 -7.93 -7.94
N VAL A 616 27.07 -9.11 -7.87
CA VAL A 616 25.80 -9.36 -7.21
C VAL A 616 25.94 -10.55 -6.28
N TRP A 617 25.69 -10.33 -5.00
CA TRP A 617 25.51 -11.38 -4.01
C TRP A 617 24.04 -11.75 -3.95
N GLY A 618 23.74 -13.04 -3.82
CA GLY A 618 22.38 -13.49 -3.63
C GLY A 618 22.27 -14.87 -3.03
N VAL A 619 21.08 -15.20 -2.54
CA VAL A 619 20.76 -16.55 -2.05
C VAL A 619 20.07 -17.33 -3.16
N ARG A 620 20.47 -18.58 -3.37
CA ARG A 620 19.80 -19.47 -4.32
C ARG A 620 18.46 -19.95 -3.75
N HIS A 621 17.39 -19.74 -4.51
CA HIS A 621 16.07 -20.28 -4.21
C HIS A 621 15.44 -20.82 -5.50
N ALA A 622 15.02 -22.10 -5.50
CA ALA A 622 14.49 -22.80 -6.68
C ALA A 622 15.36 -22.62 -7.95
N GLY A 623 16.69 -22.69 -7.79
CA GLY A 623 17.68 -22.52 -8.86
C GLY A 623 17.99 -21.06 -9.26
N ARG A 624 17.20 -20.08 -8.82
CA ARG A 624 17.41 -18.65 -9.13
C ARG A 624 18.22 -17.95 -8.03
N LEU A 625 19.07 -17.01 -8.42
CA LEU A 625 19.84 -16.18 -7.48
C LEU A 625 19.02 -14.94 -7.10
N LEU A 626 18.57 -14.86 -5.84
CA LEU A 626 17.84 -13.70 -5.31
C LEU A 626 18.84 -12.69 -4.74
N PRO A 627 18.97 -11.48 -5.32
CA PRO A 627 19.96 -10.49 -4.87
C PRO A 627 19.74 -10.04 -3.41
N ILE A 628 20.82 -9.94 -2.64
CA ILE A 628 20.84 -9.45 -1.24
C ILE A 628 21.83 -8.30 -1.01
N ALA A 629 22.82 -8.16 -1.89
CA ALA A 629 23.72 -7.02 -1.94
C ALA A 629 24.31 -6.91 -3.35
N THR A 630 24.57 -5.68 -3.81
CA THR A 630 25.27 -5.43 -5.07
C THR A 630 26.52 -4.60 -4.83
N ASP A 631 27.51 -4.77 -5.72
CA ASP A 631 28.69 -3.91 -5.83
C ASP A 631 29.58 -3.91 -4.58
N ARG A 632 29.61 -5.06 -3.90
CA ARG A 632 30.45 -5.37 -2.73
C ARG A 632 31.46 -6.46 -3.07
N LEU A 633 32.73 -6.24 -2.70
CA LEU A 633 33.78 -7.25 -2.80
C LEU A 633 33.87 -8.11 -1.54
N SER A 634 33.15 -7.74 -0.49
CA SER A 634 32.96 -8.55 0.70
C SER A 634 31.49 -8.60 1.09
N TYR A 635 31.02 -9.80 1.46
CA TYR A 635 29.70 -9.99 2.02
C TYR A 635 29.84 -10.68 3.38
N GLU A 636 29.30 -10.03 4.41
CA GLU A 636 29.15 -10.64 5.72
C GLU A 636 27.87 -11.47 5.71
N PHE A 637 28.03 -12.79 5.56
CA PHE A 637 26.93 -13.72 5.74
C PHE A 637 26.64 -13.84 7.23
N LYS A 638 25.51 -13.28 7.65
CA LYS A 638 24.99 -13.44 9.01
C LYS A 638 24.10 -14.68 9.02
N ALA A 639 24.53 -15.69 9.74
CA ALA A 639 23.75 -16.91 9.88
C ALA A 639 22.53 -16.59 10.73
N GLY A 640 21.37 -16.49 10.06
CA GLY A 640 20.09 -16.47 10.75
C GLY A 640 19.88 -17.76 11.53
N ARG A 641 18.93 -17.72 12.45
CA ARG A 641 18.50 -18.89 13.20
C ARG A 641 17.92 -19.96 12.29
N VAL A 642 18.26 -21.22 12.54
CA VAL A 642 17.80 -22.37 11.72
C VAL A 642 17.45 -23.57 12.59
N ARG A 643 16.68 -24.52 12.05
CA ARG A 643 16.39 -25.80 12.71
C ARG A 643 17.20 -26.92 12.06
N GLY A 644 18.08 -27.56 12.82
CA GLY A 644 19.05 -28.52 12.32
C GLY A 644 20.06 -27.92 11.34
N LYS A 645 20.92 -28.77 10.75
CA LYS A 645 21.85 -28.32 9.70
C LYS A 645 21.08 -27.91 8.46
N THR A 646 20.96 -26.62 8.23
CA THR A 646 20.33 -26.07 7.03
C THR A 646 21.41 -25.72 6.03
N LYS A 647 21.28 -26.24 4.81
CA LYS A 647 22.16 -25.86 3.71
C LYS A 647 21.48 -24.76 2.92
N THR A 648 22.19 -23.67 2.72
CA THR A 648 21.83 -22.64 1.76
C THR A 648 23.01 -22.42 0.82
N THR A 649 22.72 -21.92 -0.38
CA THR A 649 23.77 -21.60 -1.34
C THR A 649 23.80 -20.10 -1.51
N LEU A 650 24.88 -19.48 -1.03
CA LEU A 650 25.19 -18.10 -1.32
C LEU A 650 25.87 -18.07 -2.70
N GLY A 651 25.27 -17.42 -3.67
CA GLY A 651 25.89 -17.21 -4.98
C GLY A 651 26.48 -15.82 -5.08
N VAL A 652 27.65 -15.71 -5.69
CA VAL A 652 28.17 -14.44 -6.21
C VAL A 652 28.21 -14.50 -7.72
N LYS A 653 27.58 -13.52 -8.36
CA LYS A 653 27.52 -13.33 -9.81
C LYS A 653 28.34 -12.10 -10.16
N ALA A 654 29.33 -12.25 -11.04
CA ALA A 654 30.10 -11.14 -11.60
C ALA A 654 29.84 -11.03 -13.10
N ILE A 655 29.47 -9.83 -13.54
CA ILE A 655 29.10 -9.53 -14.93
C ILE A 655 30.32 -8.87 -15.59
N TYR A 656 30.89 -9.52 -16.59
CA TYR A 656 32.03 -9.07 -17.40
C TYR A 656 31.56 -8.67 -18.79
N ALA A 657 32.37 -7.91 -19.54
CA ALA A 657 32.01 -7.38 -20.86
C ALA A 657 31.33 -8.42 -21.78
N ASN A 658 31.88 -9.65 -21.84
CA ASN A 658 31.45 -10.68 -22.78
C ASN A 658 30.84 -11.93 -22.10
N GLU A 659 30.84 -12.01 -20.77
CA GLU A 659 30.40 -13.19 -20.04
C GLU A 659 29.85 -12.85 -18.66
N VAL A 660 29.14 -13.80 -18.05
CA VAL A 660 28.71 -13.71 -16.65
C VAL A 660 29.27 -14.92 -15.93
N LYS A 661 30.09 -14.67 -14.92
CA LYS A 661 30.67 -15.73 -14.09
C LYS A 661 29.89 -15.82 -12.80
N THR A 662 29.61 -17.04 -12.34
CA THR A 662 28.97 -17.27 -11.04
C THR A 662 29.79 -18.27 -10.24
N LYS A 663 29.92 -18.02 -8.94
CA LYS A 663 30.41 -18.99 -7.96
C LYS A 663 29.33 -19.19 -6.91
N ASP A 664 29.01 -20.45 -6.68
CA ASP A 664 28.16 -20.85 -5.58
C ASP A 664 29.06 -21.24 -4.40
N ILE A 665 28.71 -20.71 -3.22
CA ILE A 665 29.35 -21.02 -1.95
C ILE A 665 28.33 -21.82 -1.15
N ALA A 666 28.67 -23.07 -0.84
CA ALA A 666 27.83 -23.92 0.00
C ALA A 666 27.92 -23.42 1.45
N ILE A 667 26.84 -22.86 1.98
CA ILE A 667 26.77 -22.46 3.39
C ILE A 667 25.98 -23.51 4.13
N THR A 668 26.64 -24.20 5.05
CA THR A 668 25.95 -25.00 6.07
C THR A 668 25.77 -24.11 7.28
N ILE A 669 24.52 -23.77 7.59
CA ILE A 669 24.21 -23.15 8.87
C ILE A 669 24.01 -24.27 9.86
N SER A 670 24.86 -24.33 10.88
CA SER A 670 24.70 -25.26 11.98
C SER A 670 23.78 -24.64 13.04
N ASP A 671 22.74 -25.40 13.38
CA ASP A 671 21.95 -25.23 14.59
C ASP A 671 22.87 -25.52 15.79
N ASP A 672 23.14 -24.48 16.58
CA ASP A 672 24.04 -24.49 17.75
C ASP A 672 23.43 -23.74 18.94
N ILE A 673 22.38 -22.96 18.69
CA ILE A 673 21.60 -22.24 19.65
C ILE A 673 20.23 -22.93 19.73
N PRO A 674 19.98 -23.74 20.77
CA PRO A 674 18.75 -24.50 20.83
C PRO A 674 17.53 -23.57 20.87
N GLU A 675 16.44 -23.99 20.22
CA GLU A 675 15.14 -23.33 20.34
C GLU A 675 14.57 -23.47 21.77
N PRO A 676 13.68 -22.57 22.22
CA PRO A 676 13.06 -22.71 23.54
C PRO A 676 12.35 -24.06 23.69
N VAL A 677 12.85 -24.91 24.59
CA VAL A 677 12.17 -26.13 25.01
C VAL A 677 11.40 -25.77 26.26
N PHE A 678 10.07 -25.74 26.15
CA PHE A 678 9.24 -25.33 27.26
C PHE A 678 7.92 -26.08 27.31
N THR A 679 7.37 -26.14 28.51
CA THR A 679 5.97 -26.46 28.76
C THR A 679 5.28 -25.24 29.37
N LEU A 680 3.95 -25.23 29.32
CA LEU A 680 3.17 -24.22 30.02
C LEU A 680 2.74 -24.78 31.37
N ALA A 681 3.04 -24.05 32.45
CA ALA A 681 2.51 -24.33 33.77
C ALA A 681 1.30 -23.41 34.02
N ALA A 682 0.15 -24.03 34.29
CA ALA A 682 -1.07 -23.38 34.71
C ALA A 682 -1.93 -24.38 35.50
N PRO A 683 -2.88 -23.92 36.33
CA PRO A 683 -3.86 -24.82 36.92
C PRO A 683 -4.76 -25.43 35.82
N ALA A 684 -5.06 -26.73 35.92
CA ALA A 684 -5.93 -27.41 34.96
C ALA A 684 -7.40 -26.92 35.02
N LYS A 685 -7.81 -26.41 36.19
CA LYS A 685 -9.13 -25.85 36.45
C LYS A 685 -8.97 -24.47 37.05
N TRP A 686 -9.83 -23.55 36.65
CA TRP A 686 -9.85 -22.20 37.19
C TRP A 686 -11.28 -21.76 37.45
N ASP A 687 -11.53 -21.15 38.60
CA ASP A 687 -12.84 -20.61 38.97
C ASP A 687 -13.15 -19.27 38.29
N GLY A 688 -12.18 -18.70 37.58
CA GLY A 688 -12.32 -17.41 36.91
C GLY A 688 -12.35 -16.20 37.85
N ARG A 689 -12.00 -16.34 39.14
CA ARG A 689 -12.01 -15.25 40.13
C ARG A 689 -10.67 -15.09 40.83
N GLU A 690 -9.98 -16.17 41.14
CA GLU A 690 -8.62 -16.10 41.66
C GLU A 690 -7.66 -15.62 40.55
N THR A 691 -6.67 -14.79 40.89
CA THR A 691 -5.62 -14.45 39.92
C THR A 691 -4.70 -15.65 39.73
N ILE A 692 -4.54 -16.09 38.49
CA ILE A 692 -3.63 -17.20 38.14
C ILE A 692 -2.59 -16.72 37.13
N GLU A 693 -1.48 -17.44 37.08
CA GLU A 693 -0.40 -17.19 36.12
C GLU A 693 -0.29 -18.38 35.16
N VAL A 694 -0.08 -18.08 33.89
CA VAL A 694 0.39 -19.05 32.90
C VAL A 694 1.85 -18.73 32.63
N VAL A 695 2.72 -19.63 33.06
CA VAL A 695 4.16 -19.41 33.04
C VAL A 695 4.82 -20.39 32.08
N PRO A 696 5.63 -19.91 31.11
CA PRO A 696 6.46 -20.80 30.32
C PRO A 696 7.61 -21.34 31.17
N GLN A 697 7.69 -22.66 31.31
CA GLN A 697 8.73 -23.38 32.02
C GLN A 697 9.80 -23.83 31.02
N ILE A 698 10.84 -23.02 30.87
CA ILE A 698 11.85 -23.17 29.82
C ILE A 698 13.01 -24.00 30.36
N SER A 699 13.07 -25.27 29.98
CA SER A 699 14.03 -26.23 30.53
C SER A 699 15.48 -25.99 30.09
N ASN A 700 15.68 -25.36 28.93
CA ASN A 700 17.01 -25.12 28.33
C ASN A 700 17.43 -23.63 28.34
N LEU A 701 16.85 -22.79 29.20
CA LEU A 701 17.17 -21.35 29.24
C LEU A 701 18.67 -21.08 29.48
N ALA A 702 19.30 -21.81 30.41
CA ALA A 702 20.72 -21.64 30.71
C ALA A 702 21.63 -21.98 29.52
N GLU A 703 21.25 -22.98 28.73
CA GLU A 703 21.95 -23.37 27.50
C GLU A 703 21.84 -22.27 26.44
N MET A 704 20.63 -21.73 26.22
CA MET A 704 20.42 -20.59 25.32
C MET A 704 21.17 -19.33 25.78
N GLN A 705 21.19 -19.04 27.08
CA GLN A 705 21.92 -17.91 27.65
C GLN A 705 23.44 -18.01 27.43
N ALA A 706 24.01 -19.21 27.62
CA ALA A 706 25.43 -19.46 27.36
C ALA A 706 25.82 -19.22 25.89
N LYS A 707 24.85 -19.32 24.98
CA LYS A 707 24.99 -19.06 23.54
C LYS A 707 24.56 -17.65 23.11
N GLY A 708 24.26 -16.75 24.06
CA GLY A 708 23.87 -15.37 23.78
C GLY A 708 22.41 -15.17 23.33
N ALA A 709 21.55 -16.19 23.43
CA ALA A 709 20.13 -16.14 23.02
C ALA A 709 19.17 -16.28 24.21
N GLY A 710 19.53 -15.69 25.35
CA GLY A 710 18.71 -15.72 26.56
C GLY A 710 17.50 -14.78 26.54
N GLN A 711 17.44 -13.84 25.60
CA GLN A 711 16.32 -12.93 25.44
C GLN A 711 15.21 -13.62 24.63
N LEU A 712 14.01 -13.63 25.19
CA LEU A 712 12.86 -14.34 24.61
C LEU A 712 11.76 -13.36 24.25
N SER A 713 11.15 -13.60 23.09
CA SER A 713 9.91 -12.99 22.64
C SER A 713 8.78 -13.97 22.94
N VAL A 714 7.76 -13.53 23.67
CA VAL A 714 6.60 -14.36 24.02
C VAL A 714 5.35 -13.67 23.51
N ASN A 715 4.64 -14.33 22.59
CA ASN A 715 3.34 -13.90 22.10
C ASN A 715 2.25 -14.81 22.66
N TRP A 716 1.25 -14.21 23.30
CA TRP A 716 0.14 -14.93 23.92
C TRP A 716 -1.14 -14.80 23.10
N THR A 717 -1.80 -15.93 22.84
CA THR A 717 -3.19 -15.94 22.36
C THR A 717 -4.09 -16.70 23.33
N ILE A 718 -5.32 -16.22 23.48
CA ILE A 718 -6.35 -16.85 24.29
C ILE A 718 -7.56 -17.02 23.40
N ASP A 719 -8.05 -18.25 23.31
CA ASP A 719 -9.23 -18.60 22.53
C ASP A 719 -10.36 -19.07 23.47
N ASP A 720 -11.59 -19.04 22.95
CA ASP A 720 -12.80 -19.64 23.52
C ASP A 720 -13.40 -19.01 24.78
N VAL A 721 -12.62 -18.27 25.60
CA VAL A 721 -13.12 -17.59 26.81
C VAL A 721 -12.58 -16.17 26.91
N ALA A 722 -13.46 -15.20 27.14
CA ALA A 722 -13.07 -13.81 27.40
C ALA A 722 -12.53 -13.65 28.82
N VAL A 723 -11.38 -12.99 28.97
CA VAL A 723 -10.64 -12.89 30.23
C VAL A 723 -9.98 -11.52 30.40
N ILE A 724 -9.96 -11.02 31.64
CA ILE A 724 -9.07 -9.92 32.04
C ILE A 724 -7.65 -10.46 32.14
N LYS A 725 -6.79 -10.03 31.22
CA LYS A 725 -5.42 -10.53 31.07
C LYS A 725 -4.39 -9.40 31.12
N ARG A 726 -3.17 -9.72 31.57
CA ARG A 726 -1.99 -8.84 31.50
C ARG A 726 -0.76 -9.66 31.18
N ILE A 727 0.20 -9.06 30.49
CA ILE A 727 1.51 -9.68 30.25
C ILE A 727 2.52 -8.94 31.13
N GLU A 728 3.21 -9.68 31.99
CA GLU A 728 4.20 -9.14 32.93
C GLU A 728 5.43 -10.04 32.91
N ALA A 729 6.62 -9.49 32.63
CA ALA A 729 7.88 -10.26 32.61
C ALA A 729 7.81 -11.58 31.79
N GLY A 730 7.10 -11.60 30.67
CA GLY A 730 6.95 -12.76 29.78
C GLY A 730 5.91 -13.81 30.21
N LYS A 731 5.33 -13.72 31.42
CA LYS A 731 4.18 -14.55 31.85
C LYS A 731 2.85 -13.88 31.53
N LEU A 732 1.81 -14.71 31.40
CA LEU A 732 0.43 -14.26 31.23
C LEU A 732 -0.31 -14.33 32.56
N ILE A 733 -0.74 -13.18 33.06
CA ILE A 733 -1.57 -13.05 34.25
C ILE A 733 -3.03 -13.05 33.82
N LEU A 734 -3.82 -13.98 34.38
CA LEU A 734 -5.27 -14.05 34.18
C LEU A 734 -5.95 -13.69 35.49
N LYS A 735 -6.69 -12.57 35.49
CA LYS A 735 -7.30 -12.02 36.71
C LYS A 735 -8.74 -12.46 36.91
N ARG A 736 -9.53 -12.49 35.83
CA ARG A 736 -10.96 -12.81 35.90
C ARG A 736 -11.49 -13.32 34.57
N ALA A 737 -12.16 -14.46 34.59
CA ALA A 737 -12.90 -14.97 33.45
C ALA A 737 -14.29 -14.33 33.35
N GLN A 738 -14.79 -14.25 32.12
CA GLN A 738 -16.14 -13.76 31.81
C GLN A 738 -16.97 -14.80 31.05
N GLY A 739 -16.43 -16.00 30.86
CA GLY A 739 -17.02 -17.14 30.16
C GLY A 739 -16.68 -18.46 30.84
N ASN A 740 -17.46 -19.50 30.53
CA ASN A 740 -17.21 -20.88 30.94
C ASN A 740 -16.70 -21.70 29.74
N GLY A 741 -15.93 -22.75 30.02
CA GLY A 741 -15.56 -23.74 29.01
C GLY A 741 -14.09 -24.09 29.00
N ALA A 742 -13.65 -24.75 27.93
CA ALA A 742 -12.26 -25.09 27.70
C ALA A 742 -11.54 -23.88 27.09
N MET A 743 -10.83 -23.11 27.91
CA MET A 743 -10.03 -21.99 27.43
C MET A 743 -8.68 -22.49 26.95
N ARG A 744 -8.35 -22.23 25.68
CA ARG A 744 -7.03 -22.54 25.14
C ARG A 744 -6.12 -21.32 25.29
N VAL A 745 -5.02 -21.49 26.02
CA VAL A 745 -3.95 -20.50 26.14
C VAL A 745 -2.76 -20.99 25.33
N THR A 746 -2.28 -20.17 24.41
CA THR A 746 -1.15 -20.49 23.56
C THR A 746 -0.03 -19.49 23.77
N ALA A 747 1.18 -19.97 24.00
CA ALA A 747 2.39 -19.18 23.95
C ALA A 747 3.16 -19.56 22.68
N ALA A 748 3.47 -18.57 21.85
CA ALA A 748 4.48 -18.68 20.82
C ALA A 748 5.75 -17.99 21.34
N ILE A 749 6.78 -18.78 21.63
CA ILE A 749 8.06 -18.29 22.17
C ILE A 749 9.14 -18.47 21.12
N ASP A 750 9.91 -17.42 20.90
CA ASP A 750 11.14 -17.46 20.11
C ASP A 750 12.26 -16.71 20.83
N ASN A 751 13.49 -17.07 20.49
CA ASN A 751 14.72 -16.38 20.90
C ASN A 751 15.41 -15.75 19.68
N GLY A 752 14.60 -15.24 18.73
CA GLY A 752 15.02 -14.86 17.38
C GLY A 752 15.04 -16.01 16.37
N GLY A 753 14.76 -17.24 16.83
CA GLY A 753 14.66 -18.45 16.02
C GLY A 753 13.27 -18.86 15.60
N ALA A 754 13.07 -20.15 15.38
CA ALA A 754 11.76 -20.68 15.04
C ALA A 754 10.81 -20.55 16.24
N LYS A 755 9.63 -19.96 16.03
CA LYS A 755 8.60 -19.88 17.07
C LYS A 755 8.20 -21.29 17.51
N VAL A 756 8.47 -21.61 18.77
CA VAL A 756 7.96 -22.81 19.42
C VAL A 756 6.63 -22.46 20.04
N VAL A 757 5.59 -23.17 19.58
CA VAL A 757 4.22 -22.94 20.00
C VAL A 757 3.80 -24.06 20.94
N GLN A 758 3.38 -23.70 22.14
CA GLN A 758 2.75 -24.61 23.08
C GLN A 758 1.39 -24.06 23.47
N SER A 759 0.43 -24.95 23.62
CA SER A 759 -0.89 -24.63 24.13
C SER A 759 -1.17 -25.44 25.40
N ILE A 760 -1.87 -24.82 26.34
CA ILE A 760 -2.48 -25.50 27.47
C ILE A 760 -3.98 -25.17 27.48
N THR A 761 -4.79 -26.15 27.86
CA THR A 761 -6.22 -25.95 28.07
C THR A 761 -6.49 -25.82 29.56
N ILE A 762 -7.18 -24.75 29.94
CA ILE A 762 -7.66 -24.52 31.30
C ILE A 762 -9.17 -24.65 31.26
N THR A 763 -9.74 -25.58 32.05
CA THR A 763 -11.19 -25.66 32.22
C THR A 763 -11.64 -24.54 33.14
N VAL A 764 -12.34 -23.56 32.57
CA VAL A 764 -12.90 -22.42 33.30
C VAL A 764 -14.31 -22.75 33.72
N GLN A 765 -14.57 -22.69 35.02
CA GLN A 765 -15.90 -22.84 35.61
C GLN A 765 -16.15 -21.67 36.56
N GLU A 766 -16.86 -20.66 36.09
CA GLU A 766 -17.26 -19.53 36.92
C GLU A 766 -18.13 -19.99 38.10
N PRO A 767 -18.03 -19.31 39.26
CA PRO A 767 -18.93 -19.57 40.36
C PRO A 767 -20.38 -19.28 39.93
N PRO A 768 -21.36 -20.04 40.45
CA PRO A 768 -22.75 -19.72 40.22
C PRO A 768 -23.04 -18.29 40.72
N PRO A 769 -24.03 -17.57 40.15
CA PRO A 769 -24.29 -16.18 40.52
C PRO A 769 -24.58 -15.94 42.02
N SER A 770 -24.98 -16.97 42.77
CA SER A 770 -25.15 -16.89 44.24
C SER A 770 -23.84 -16.85 45.02
N LYS A 771 -22.72 -17.19 44.39
CA LYS A 771 -21.38 -17.23 44.99
C LYS A 771 -20.42 -16.20 44.39
N ASP A 772 -20.85 -15.45 43.37
CA ASP A 772 -20.07 -14.33 42.83
C ASP A 772 -20.26 -13.12 43.74
N VAL A 773 -19.21 -12.78 44.50
CA VAL A 773 -19.28 -11.77 45.55
C VAL A 773 -19.31 -10.37 44.95
N TRP A 774 -20.24 -9.54 45.41
CA TRP A 774 -20.30 -8.12 45.05
C TRP A 774 -19.05 -7.41 45.57
N VAL A 775 -18.34 -6.72 44.68
CA VAL A 775 -17.13 -5.96 45.04
C VAL A 775 -17.56 -4.59 45.57
N PRO A 776 -17.30 -4.26 46.85
CA PRO A 776 -17.66 -2.95 47.38
C PRO A 776 -16.76 -1.85 46.81
N ARG A 777 -17.30 -0.64 46.64
CA ARG A 777 -16.51 0.52 46.26
C ARG A 777 -15.62 0.97 47.42
N PRO A 778 -14.33 1.29 47.18
CA PRO A 778 -13.53 2.02 48.15
C PRO A 778 -14.12 3.42 48.45
N LEU A 779 -14.24 3.77 49.73
CA LEU A 779 -14.72 5.09 50.14
C LEU A 779 -13.63 6.15 49.94
N ALA A 780 -14.01 7.34 49.49
CA ALA A 780 -13.07 8.45 49.40
C ALA A 780 -12.81 9.07 50.78
N GLU A 781 -11.62 9.65 51.00
CA GLU A 781 -11.29 10.32 52.27
C GLU A 781 -12.24 11.46 52.60
N ASN A 782 -12.68 12.19 51.58
CA ASN A 782 -13.69 13.23 51.66
C ASN A 782 -14.84 12.87 50.72
N GLU A 783 -16.00 12.58 51.29
CA GLU A 783 -17.18 12.15 50.56
C GLU A 783 -18.41 12.71 51.24
N GLN A 784 -19.19 13.51 50.52
CA GLN A 784 -20.50 13.99 50.97
C GLN A 784 -21.51 13.82 49.82
N PRO A 785 -22.79 13.58 50.12
CA PRO A 785 -23.84 13.53 49.11
C PRO A 785 -24.12 14.89 48.48
N GLU A 786 -24.60 14.90 47.25
CA GLU A 786 -24.93 16.12 46.48
C GLU A 786 -26.43 16.18 46.18
N ASP A 787 -26.93 17.37 45.87
CA ASP A 787 -28.29 17.54 45.38
C ASP A 787 -28.50 16.73 44.08
N ASN A 788 -29.67 16.11 43.95
CA ASN A 788 -30.06 15.26 42.81
C ASN A 788 -29.24 13.96 42.63
N GLN A 789 -28.34 13.64 43.56
CA GLN A 789 -27.45 12.48 43.41
C GLN A 789 -28.20 11.16 43.30
N PHE A 790 -27.67 10.27 42.45
CA PHE A 790 -28.05 8.87 42.41
C PHE A 790 -27.12 8.01 43.26
N ILE A 791 -27.69 7.19 44.14
CA ILE A 791 -26.96 6.17 44.92
C ILE A 791 -27.25 4.81 44.29
N ALA A 792 -26.22 4.14 43.79
CA ALA A 792 -26.38 2.81 43.22
C ALA A 792 -26.68 1.76 44.29
N ARG A 793 -27.36 0.70 43.88
CA ARG A 793 -27.46 -0.55 44.63
C ARG A 793 -26.06 -1.12 44.93
N ASP A 794 -25.82 -1.47 46.18
CA ASP A 794 -24.51 -1.95 46.67
C ASP A 794 -24.49 -3.43 47.10
N SER A 795 -25.58 -4.17 46.88
CA SER A 795 -25.61 -5.61 47.18
C SER A 795 -26.51 -6.38 46.22
N SER A 796 -26.14 -7.65 45.98
CA SER A 796 -26.91 -8.62 45.20
C SER A 796 -27.66 -9.63 46.07
N GLY A 797 -27.82 -9.37 47.37
CA GLY A 797 -28.30 -10.35 48.34
C GLY A 797 -29.65 -10.97 47.97
N ARG A 798 -29.67 -12.27 47.62
CA ARG A 798 -30.88 -13.10 47.55
C ARG A 798 -31.55 -13.29 48.92
N ASP A 799 -30.87 -12.83 49.97
CA ASP A 799 -31.32 -12.61 51.34
C ASP A 799 -32.35 -11.48 51.47
N GLY A 800 -32.74 -10.83 50.36
CA GLY A 800 -33.94 -10.00 50.25
C GLY A 800 -33.76 -8.54 50.64
N LEU A 801 -32.56 -8.14 51.10
CA LEU A 801 -32.24 -6.75 51.43
C LEU A 801 -31.57 -6.05 50.25
N GLN A 802 -32.35 -5.25 49.51
CA GLN A 802 -31.86 -4.41 48.42
C GLN A 802 -31.66 -2.97 48.91
N PHE A 803 -30.42 -2.51 48.98
CA PHE A 803 -30.08 -1.16 49.42
C PHE A 803 -28.92 -0.57 48.63
N GLY A 804 -28.80 0.76 48.66
CA GLY A 804 -27.57 1.48 48.33
C GLY A 804 -27.01 2.19 49.56
N THR A 805 -25.72 2.51 49.56
CA THR A 805 -25.02 3.07 50.72
C THR A 805 -24.73 4.53 50.48
N LEU A 806 -25.40 5.39 51.27
CA LEU A 806 -25.08 6.80 51.34
C LEU A 806 -23.95 7.02 52.35
N VAL A 807 -22.95 7.82 51.99
CA VAL A 807 -21.72 7.99 52.79
C VAL A 807 -21.44 9.46 53.07
N TYR A 808 -21.03 9.72 54.31
CA TYR A 808 -20.39 10.96 54.76
C TYR A 808 -19.01 10.61 55.35
N ALA A 809 -17.94 11.06 54.72
CA ALA A 809 -16.57 10.89 55.21
C ALA A 809 -15.78 12.20 55.05
N GLY A 810 -14.89 12.48 55.98
CA GLY A 810 -14.06 13.67 55.93
C GLY A 810 -13.27 13.92 57.21
N THR A 811 -12.65 15.09 57.27
CA THR A 811 -11.96 15.61 58.47
C THR A 811 -12.63 16.92 58.88
N LEU A 812 -12.99 17.07 60.16
CA LEU A 812 -13.52 18.34 60.66
C LEU A 812 -12.39 19.37 60.87
N ALA A 813 -12.69 20.63 60.58
CA ALA A 813 -11.80 21.75 60.90
C ALA A 813 -11.68 21.93 62.44
N GLU A 814 -12.80 21.92 63.14
CA GLU A 814 -12.90 22.09 64.59
C GLU A 814 -13.27 20.77 65.28
N ALA A 815 -12.86 20.63 66.55
CA ALA A 815 -13.20 19.45 67.34
C ALA A 815 -14.67 19.50 67.79
N ALA A 816 -15.35 18.35 67.74
CA ALA A 816 -16.69 18.14 68.26
C ALA A 816 -16.75 16.78 69.00
N ASP A 817 -17.75 16.57 69.85
CA ASP A 817 -17.89 15.30 70.57
C ASP A 817 -18.25 14.15 69.62
N SER A 818 -19.07 14.45 68.60
CA SER A 818 -19.48 13.52 67.56
C SER A 818 -20.00 14.24 66.31
N VAL A 819 -20.12 13.49 65.21
CA VAL A 819 -20.86 13.89 64.01
C VAL A 819 -22.14 13.08 63.90
N PHE A 820 -23.16 13.64 63.26
CA PHE A 820 -24.40 12.93 62.95
C PHE A 820 -24.78 13.10 61.47
N VAL A 821 -25.54 12.14 60.95
CA VAL A 821 -26.30 12.29 59.70
C VAL A 821 -27.75 11.89 59.97
N ARG A 822 -28.67 12.80 59.67
CA ARG A 822 -30.11 12.53 59.58
C ARG A 822 -30.46 12.29 58.14
N VAL A 823 -31.16 11.20 57.86
CA VAL A 823 -31.69 10.89 56.53
C VAL A 823 -33.20 10.92 56.61
N PHE A 824 -33.84 11.58 55.66
CA PHE A 824 -35.29 11.66 55.53
C PHE A 824 -35.70 11.01 54.22
N ALA A 825 -36.77 10.21 54.25
CA ALA A 825 -37.41 9.60 53.09
C ALA A 825 -38.79 10.25 52.90
N ASP A 826 -39.01 10.90 51.75
CA ASP A 826 -40.21 11.69 51.46
C ASP A 826 -40.55 12.65 52.61
N ASP A 827 -39.52 13.39 53.05
CA ASP A 827 -39.52 14.35 54.16
C ASP A 827 -39.83 13.80 55.56
N LYS A 828 -39.97 12.49 55.72
CA LYS A 828 -40.09 11.83 57.03
C LYS A 828 -38.74 11.33 57.50
N LEU A 829 -38.40 11.54 58.78
CA LEU A 829 -37.15 11.03 59.35
C LEU A 829 -37.08 9.51 59.16
N PHE A 830 -36.06 9.06 58.45
CA PHE A 830 -35.85 7.66 58.07
C PHE A 830 -34.77 7.02 58.95
N ALA A 831 -33.64 7.68 59.15
CA ALA A 831 -32.54 7.20 59.98
C ALA A 831 -31.76 8.36 60.59
N THR A 832 -31.10 8.11 61.72
CA THR A 832 -30.06 8.99 62.28
C THR A 832 -28.88 8.14 62.69
N GLU A 833 -27.72 8.40 62.09
CA GLU A 833 -26.46 7.75 62.45
C GLU A 833 -25.53 8.76 63.12
N THR A 834 -24.75 8.31 64.09
CA THR A 834 -23.83 9.17 64.85
C THR A 834 -22.51 8.45 65.06
N ALA A 835 -21.40 9.17 64.92
CA ALA A 835 -20.05 8.63 65.11
C ALA A 835 -19.18 9.60 65.89
N ARG A 836 -18.35 9.06 66.80
CA ARG A 836 -17.28 9.85 67.44
C ARG A 836 -16.17 10.10 66.44
N LEU A 837 -15.48 11.23 66.60
CA LEU A 837 -14.31 11.54 65.80
C LEU A 837 -13.14 10.63 66.16
N ALA A 838 -12.34 10.28 65.16
CA ALA A 838 -11.01 9.72 65.38
C ALA A 838 -10.06 10.78 65.99
N ALA A 839 -8.91 10.35 66.49
CA ALA A 839 -7.93 11.23 67.14
C ALA A 839 -7.43 12.37 66.22
N ASP A 840 -7.46 12.16 64.91
CA ASP A 840 -7.11 13.12 63.87
C ASP A 840 -8.31 13.94 63.34
N LYS A 841 -9.45 13.94 64.07
CA LYS A 841 -10.72 14.60 63.71
C LYS A 841 -11.41 14.02 62.46
N LYS A 842 -11.01 12.83 62.00
CA LYS A 842 -11.69 12.14 60.91
C LYS A 842 -13.00 11.52 61.34
N TYR A 843 -13.92 11.42 60.40
CA TYR A 843 -15.18 10.71 60.56
C TYR A 843 -15.55 9.93 59.31
N SER A 844 -16.34 8.87 59.51
CA SER A 844 -17.01 8.15 58.44
C SER A 844 -18.35 7.63 58.97
N LEU A 845 -19.42 7.95 58.25
CA LEU A 845 -20.80 7.56 58.51
C LEU A 845 -21.38 6.99 57.23
N SER A 846 -22.20 5.95 57.36
CA SER A 846 -22.91 5.36 56.22
C SER A 846 -24.34 5.02 56.59
N VAL A 847 -25.29 5.29 55.69
CA VAL A 847 -26.71 4.94 55.85
C VAL A 847 -27.15 4.08 54.67
N LYS A 848 -27.81 2.96 54.96
CA LYS A 848 -28.41 2.11 53.93
C LYS A 848 -29.75 2.69 53.49
N LEU A 849 -29.87 3.04 52.22
CA LEU A 849 -31.10 3.54 51.61
C LEU A 849 -31.89 2.39 51.01
N ASN A 850 -33.20 2.34 51.26
CA ASN A 850 -34.08 1.39 50.59
C ASN A 850 -34.16 1.72 49.09
N LEU A 851 -34.19 0.68 48.25
CA LEU A 851 -34.59 0.86 46.86
C LEU A 851 -36.09 1.17 46.78
N GLY A 852 -36.45 2.05 45.85
CA GLY A 852 -37.84 2.43 45.59
C GLY A 852 -37.95 3.85 45.05
N LEU A 853 -39.13 4.22 44.55
CA LEU A 853 -39.45 5.59 44.14
C LEU A 853 -39.60 6.50 45.38
N ILE A 854 -38.49 6.74 46.06
CA ILE A 854 -38.38 7.50 47.31
C ILE A 854 -37.42 8.67 47.07
N LYS A 855 -37.79 9.89 47.48
CA LYS A 855 -36.88 11.04 47.48
C LYS A 855 -36.25 11.18 48.86
N TYR A 856 -34.93 11.02 48.91
CA TYR A 856 -34.17 11.21 50.13
C TYR A 856 -33.62 12.64 50.24
N ARG A 857 -33.53 13.13 51.47
CA ARG A 857 -32.68 14.27 51.83
C ARG A 857 -31.87 13.95 53.08
N THR A 858 -30.73 14.62 53.24
CA THR A 858 -29.85 14.41 54.38
C THR A 858 -29.47 15.71 55.05
N GLU A 859 -29.27 15.67 56.36
CA GLU A 859 -28.67 16.74 57.16
C GLU A 859 -27.48 16.14 57.91
N PHE A 860 -26.29 16.61 57.60
CA PHE A 860 -25.07 16.22 58.29
C PHE A 860 -24.60 17.35 59.20
N GLY A 861 -24.18 17.02 60.41
CA GLY A 861 -23.82 18.01 61.40
C GLY A 861 -22.87 17.49 62.48
N THR A 862 -22.55 18.38 63.42
CA THR A 862 -21.72 18.11 64.59
C THR A 862 -22.51 18.29 65.87
N LYS A 863 -22.07 17.61 66.93
CA LYS A 863 -22.62 17.75 68.28
C LYS A 863 -21.50 18.04 69.27
N SER A 864 -21.68 19.09 70.07
CA SER A 864 -20.80 19.51 71.17
C SER A 864 -21.66 19.84 72.39
N GLY A 865 -21.64 18.99 73.40
CA GLY A 865 -22.61 19.01 74.50
C GLY A 865 -24.05 18.79 73.99
N ASP A 866 -24.96 19.69 74.37
CA ASP A 866 -26.38 19.66 73.94
C ASP A 866 -26.63 20.42 72.63
N LYS A 867 -25.60 21.08 72.06
CA LYS A 867 -25.73 21.85 70.83
C LYS A 867 -25.44 20.97 69.61
N GLU A 868 -26.33 21.03 68.62
CA GLU A 868 -26.15 20.43 67.31
C GLU A 868 -26.09 21.52 66.23
N ASP A 869 -25.10 21.44 65.34
CA ASP A 869 -24.93 22.35 64.22
C ASP A 869 -24.96 21.55 62.90
N VAL A 870 -25.92 21.85 62.02
CA VAL A 870 -26.00 21.26 60.68
C VAL A 870 -24.99 21.95 59.77
N LEU A 871 -24.09 21.17 59.18
CA LEU A 871 -22.98 21.64 58.35
C LEU A 871 -23.21 21.42 56.85
N HIS A 872 -23.95 20.37 56.48
CA HIS A 872 -24.24 20.07 55.07
C HIS A 872 -25.66 19.52 54.92
N THR A 873 -26.27 19.82 53.77
CA THR A 873 -27.58 19.28 53.39
C THR A 873 -27.55 18.92 51.92
N ALA A 874 -28.12 17.77 51.59
CA ALA A 874 -28.31 17.34 50.20
C ALA A 874 -29.74 16.81 50.01
N LYS A 875 -30.38 17.16 48.90
CA LYS A 875 -31.80 16.94 48.61
C LYS A 875 -32.01 16.19 47.29
N ASN A 876 -33.21 15.66 47.11
CA ASN A 876 -33.63 14.94 45.89
C ASN A 876 -32.69 13.77 45.51
N ILE A 877 -32.16 13.10 46.53
CA ILE A 877 -31.31 11.92 46.36
C ILE A 877 -32.23 10.73 46.06
N VAL A 878 -31.83 9.89 45.11
CA VAL A 878 -32.58 8.68 44.73
C VAL A 878 -31.66 7.46 44.75
N CYS A 879 -32.21 6.27 44.99
CA CYS A 879 -31.42 5.04 45.12
C CYS A 879 -31.95 3.91 44.22
N GLY A 880 -31.12 3.36 43.35
CA GLY A 880 -31.55 2.40 42.32
C GLY A 880 -30.43 1.75 41.51
N ASP A 881 -30.73 1.38 40.26
CA ASP A 881 -29.78 0.68 39.37
C ASP A 881 -29.14 1.58 38.32
N ALA A 882 -27.84 1.36 38.06
CA ALA A 882 -27.06 2.12 37.09
C ALA A 882 -26.57 1.27 35.90
N PHE A 883 -26.61 1.85 34.70
CA PHE A 883 -26.19 1.22 33.45
C PHE A 883 -25.32 2.15 32.60
N LEU A 884 -24.55 1.55 31.69
CA LEU A 884 -23.76 2.27 30.70
C LEU A 884 -24.29 2.06 29.29
N ILE A 885 -24.40 3.14 28.52
CA ILE A 885 -24.56 3.07 27.06
C ILE A 885 -23.24 3.48 26.44
N ILE A 886 -22.68 2.62 25.59
CA ILE A 886 -21.39 2.86 24.92
C ILE A 886 -21.51 2.40 23.46
N GLY A 887 -20.72 2.99 22.58
CA GLY A 887 -20.68 2.63 21.16
C GLY A 887 -20.62 3.88 20.29
N GLN A 888 -21.34 3.87 19.17
CA GLN A 888 -21.34 4.98 18.22
C GLN A 888 -22.70 5.70 18.08
N SER A 889 -22.99 6.28 16.93
CA SER A 889 -24.11 7.20 16.73
C SER A 889 -25.49 6.60 17.05
N ASN A 890 -25.74 5.32 16.75
CA ASN A 890 -26.98 4.65 17.16
C ASN A 890 -27.03 4.34 18.67
N ALA A 891 -25.91 4.35 19.39
CA ALA A 891 -25.88 4.37 20.86
C ALA A 891 -26.06 5.79 21.44
N VAL A 892 -25.53 6.82 20.77
CA VAL A 892 -25.79 8.23 21.11
C VAL A 892 -27.28 8.55 20.95
N ALA A 893 -27.88 8.13 19.84
CA ALA A 893 -29.32 8.20 19.56
C ALA A 893 -29.95 9.58 19.77
N THR A 894 -29.30 10.64 19.27
CA THR A 894 -29.81 12.03 19.34
C THR A 894 -30.35 12.56 18.02
N ASP A 895 -30.15 11.80 16.92
CA ASP A 895 -30.61 12.13 15.58
C ASP A 895 -31.99 11.52 15.29
N PHE A 896 -33.02 12.04 15.95
CA PHE A 896 -34.40 11.53 15.86
C PHE A 896 -35.44 12.61 15.51
N GLY A 897 -35.01 13.79 15.05
CA GLY A 897 -35.86 14.95 14.73
C GLY A 897 -35.49 16.21 15.53
N LYS A 898 -36.18 17.34 15.30
CA LYS A 898 -35.86 18.64 15.94
C LYS A 898 -36.38 18.78 17.38
N GLU A 899 -37.50 18.13 17.68
CA GLU A 899 -38.13 18.21 19.00
C GLU A 899 -37.70 17.02 19.86
N ASN A 900 -37.72 17.19 21.18
CA ASN A 900 -37.57 16.08 22.11
C ASN A 900 -38.97 15.61 22.54
N PRO A 901 -39.49 14.50 21.98
CA PRO A 901 -40.86 14.06 22.25
C PRO A 901 -40.99 13.31 23.59
N LEU A 902 -39.88 13.00 24.27
CA LEU A 902 -39.88 12.29 25.54
C LEU A 902 -39.79 13.28 26.71
N ALA A 903 -40.76 13.21 27.62
CA ALA A 903 -40.75 13.99 28.84
C ALA A 903 -39.64 13.53 29.80
N VAL A 904 -39.05 14.49 30.50
CA VAL A 904 -38.07 14.22 31.57
C VAL A 904 -38.74 13.44 32.70
N SER A 905 -38.02 12.49 33.29
CA SER A 905 -38.48 11.70 34.44
C SER A 905 -37.74 12.09 35.71
N ASP A 906 -38.49 12.29 36.79
CA ASP A 906 -37.96 12.50 38.14
C ASP A 906 -37.19 11.29 38.69
N TRP A 907 -37.23 10.15 38.01
CA TRP A 907 -36.64 8.88 38.44
C TRP A 907 -35.59 8.32 37.49
N VAL A 908 -35.33 9.02 36.37
CA VAL A 908 -34.22 8.69 35.48
C VAL A 908 -33.12 9.73 35.65
N ARG A 909 -31.93 9.30 36.05
CA ARG A 909 -30.78 10.16 36.35
C ARG A 909 -29.63 9.92 35.37
N THR A 910 -28.77 10.92 35.27
CA THR A 910 -27.46 10.83 34.63
C THR A 910 -26.46 11.75 35.34
N PHE A 911 -25.19 11.63 34.99
CA PHE A 911 -24.12 12.46 35.53
C PHE A 911 -23.22 13.05 34.44
N GLY A 912 -23.05 14.37 34.46
CA GLY A 912 -22.17 15.11 33.56
C GLY A 912 -22.59 15.07 32.09
N ALA A 913 -21.73 15.60 31.22
CA ALA A 913 -22.05 15.80 29.80
C ALA A 913 -21.51 14.69 28.87
N THR A 914 -22.23 14.43 27.77
CA THR A 914 -21.76 13.63 26.61
C THR A 914 -20.79 14.40 25.70
N ALA A 915 -20.39 15.62 26.08
CA ALA A 915 -19.53 16.49 25.29
C ALA A 915 -18.16 15.86 24.96
N GLY A 916 -17.71 16.07 23.72
CA GLY A 916 -16.45 15.51 23.21
C GLY A 916 -15.19 16.27 23.61
N ASP A 917 -15.31 17.50 24.14
CA ASP A 917 -14.16 18.30 24.54
C ASP A 917 -13.73 18.07 26.01
N PRO A 918 -12.43 18.22 26.34
CA PRO A 918 -11.91 17.98 27.69
C PRO A 918 -12.52 18.84 28.80
N ASN A 919 -13.00 20.05 28.49
CA ASN A 919 -13.53 20.97 29.50
C ASN A 919 -14.96 20.58 29.88
N ASN A 920 -15.83 20.40 28.89
CA ASN A 920 -17.23 20.04 29.14
C ASN A 920 -17.38 18.58 29.57
N SER A 921 -16.50 17.68 29.13
CA SER A 921 -16.48 16.30 29.62
C SER A 921 -16.17 16.20 31.13
N ARG A 922 -15.58 17.26 31.71
CA ARG A 922 -15.35 17.39 33.16
C ARG A 922 -16.50 18.05 33.94
N LEU A 923 -17.67 18.22 33.33
CA LEU A 923 -18.84 18.76 34.02
C LEU A 923 -19.32 17.79 35.12
N LYS A 924 -19.29 18.25 36.37
CA LYS A 924 -19.89 17.56 37.52
C LYS A 924 -21.32 18.06 37.70
N LEU A 925 -22.29 17.27 37.25
CA LEU A 925 -23.70 17.65 37.30
C LEU A 925 -24.55 16.40 37.46
N TRP A 926 -25.25 16.28 38.59
CA TRP A 926 -26.39 15.39 38.73
C TRP A 926 -27.63 16.05 38.15
N ALA A 927 -28.30 15.37 37.23
CA ALA A 927 -29.52 15.87 36.59
C ALA A 927 -30.50 14.74 36.29
N ASN A 928 -31.77 15.11 36.12
CA ASN A 928 -32.72 14.27 35.43
C ASN A 928 -32.24 14.08 34.00
N ALA A 929 -32.31 12.84 33.49
CA ALA A 929 -31.83 12.55 32.16
C ALA A 929 -32.78 13.06 31.08
N GLU A 930 -32.20 13.40 29.94
CA GLU A 930 -32.88 13.87 28.73
C GLU A 930 -32.45 13.03 27.53
N ALA A 931 -33.36 12.80 26.58
CA ALA A 931 -33.01 12.11 25.33
C ALA A 931 -32.00 12.93 24.50
N ARG A 932 -32.11 14.26 24.51
CA ARG A 932 -31.16 15.21 23.92
C ARG A 932 -31.17 16.50 24.73
N SER A 933 -29.99 17.04 25.07
CA SER A 933 -29.86 18.29 25.84
C SER A 933 -28.82 19.25 25.24
N PRO A 934 -28.95 20.58 25.41
CA PRO A 934 -27.97 21.54 24.91
C PRO A 934 -26.56 21.28 25.45
N GLY A 935 -25.60 21.07 24.56
CA GLY A 935 -24.21 20.74 24.91
C GLY A 935 -24.05 19.37 25.58
N GLY A 936 -25.04 18.49 25.50
CA GLY A 936 -24.99 17.12 26.01
C GLY A 936 -25.01 16.98 27.54
N LYS A 937 -25.36 18.04 28.30
CA LYS A 937 -25.17 18.14 29.77
C LYS A 937 -25.92 17.10 30.61
N SER A 938 -27.01 16.55 30.11
CA SER A 938 -27.91 15.59 30.79
C SER A 938 -28.38 14.50 29.82
N GLU A 939 -27.62 14.30 28.73
CA GLU A 939 -28.05 13.51 27.59
C GLU A 939 -27.78 12.01 27.76
N ILE A 940 -28.77 11.17 27.42
CA ILE A 940 -28.63 9.72 27.38
C ILE A 940 -29.15 9.06 26.09
N GLY A 941 -29.63 9.84 25.12
CA GLY A 941 -30.17 9.32 23.86
C GLY A 941 -31.64 8.88 23.95
N PHE A 942 -32.30 8.78 22.80
CA PHE A 942 -33.74 8.46 22.73
C PHE A 942 -34.08 7.12 23.36
N TRP A 943 -33.45 6.04 22.90
CA TRP A 943 -33.75 4.71 23.40
C TRP A 943 -33.23 4.51 24.82
N GLY A 944 -32.17 5.23 25.23
CA GLY A 944 -31.72 5.26 26.62
C GLY A 944 -32.78 5.84 27.55
N MET A 945 -33.41 6.95 27.15
CA MET A 945 -34.50 7.56 27.91
C MET A 945 -35.74 6.68 27.97
N GLU A 946 -36.17 6.11 26.84
CA GLU A 946 -37.33 5.22 26.79
C GLU A 946 -37.10 3.92 27.58
N LEU A 947 -35.90 3.35 27.54
CA LEU A 947 -35.52 2.19 28.34
C LEU A 947 -35.55 2.53 29.83
N GLY A 948 -34.96 3.66 30.23
CA GLY A 948 -34.99 4.13 31.61
C GLY A 948 -36.43 4.29 32.13
N ARG A 949 -37.31 4.90 31.33
CA ARG A 949 -38.74 5.06 31.67
C ARG A 949 -39.43 3.70 31.86
N ARG A 950 -39.22 2.75 30.95
CA ARG A 950 -39.81 1.40 31.03
C ARG A 950 -39.35 0.63 32.26
N LEU A 951 -38.07 0.73 32.61
CA LEU A 951 -37.51 0.07 33.79
C LEU A 951 -38.00 0.71 35.09
N VAL A 952 -38.10 2.04 35.17
CA VAL A 952 -38.76 2.72 36.31
C VAL A 952 -40.21 2.25 36.44
N GLU A 953 -40.93 2.18 35.33
CA GLU A 953 -42.33 1.76 35.31
C GLU A 953 -42.53 0.31 35.77
N SER A 954 -41.68 -0.61 35.32
CA SER A 954 -41.81 -2.04 35.63
C SER A 954 -41.21 -2.42 36.98
N GLU A 955 -40.03 -1.90 37.32
CA GLU A 955 -39.28 -2.32 38.51
C GLU A 955 -39.52 -1.44 39.73
N LYS A 956 -40.19 -0.29 39.55
CA LYS A 956 -40.52 0.67 40.64
C LYS A 956 -39.29 1.15 41.41
N ILE A 957 -38.16 1.29 40.72
CA ILE A 957 -36.92 1.85 41.24
C ILE A 957 -36.39 2.95 40.32
N PRO A 958 -35.65 3.93 40.85
CA PRO A 958 -34.88 4.90 40.06
C PRO A 958 -33.85 4.20 39.16
N ILE A 959 -33.60 4.77 37.98
CA ILE A 959 -32.62 4.26 37.02
C ILE A 959 -31.61 5.35 36.68
N CYS A 960 -30.32 5.02 36.70
CA CYS A 960 -29.26 5.91 36.21
C CYS A 960 -28.66 5.33 34.93
N ILE A 961 -28.51 6.17 33.90
CA ILE A 961 -27.83 5.79 32.66
C ILE A 961 -26.75 6.82 32.39
N ILE A 962 -25.51 6.36 32.22
CA ILE A 962 -24.42 7.20 31.72
C ILE A 962 -24.13 6.77 30.28
N ASN A 963 -24.42 7.66 29.33
CA ASN A 963 -24.11 7.44 27.92
C ASN A 963 -22.71 8.02 27.61
N GLY A 964 -21.81 7.15 27.16
CA GLY A 964 -20.44 7.48 26.75
C GLY A 964 -20.19 7.24 25.26
N ALA A 965 -21.24 7.00 24.48
CA ALA A 965 -21.12 6.76 23.05
C ALA A 965 -20.64 8.00 22.29
N VAL A 966 -19.97 7.79 21.16
CA VAL A 966 -19.44 8.86 20.31
C VAL A 966 -19.70 8.51 18.85
N GLY A 967 -20.40 9.37 18.12
CA GLY A 967 -20.76 9.11 16.72
C GLY A 967 -19.55 8.95 15.78
N GLY A 968 -19.66 8.07 14.79
CA GLY A 968 -18.66 7.91 13.72
C GLY A 968 -17.35 7.26 14.14
N THR A 969 -17.34 6.49 15.24
CA THR A 969 -16.12 5.88 15.79
C THR A 969 -16.04 4.38 15.51
N ARG A 970 -14.83 3.88 15.27
CA ARG A 970 -14.50 2.45 15.23
C ARG A 970 -14.18 1.89 16.61
N ILE A 971 -14.21 0.57 16.77
CA ILE A 971 -13.97 -0.12 18.03
C ILE A 971 -12.56 0.12 18.63
N ASP A 972 -11.53 0.34 17.81
CA ASP A 972 -10.16 0.62 18.27
C ASP A 972 -10.04 1.97 18.99
N GLN A 973 -10.94 2.91 18.69
CA GLN A 973 -10.96 4.23 19.34
C GLN A 973 -11.60 4.20 20.74
N HIS A 974 -12.30 3.11 21.08
CA HIS A 974 -12.93 2.90 22.38
C HIS A 974 -12.00 2.23 23.40
N GLN A 975 -10.78 1.86 23.00
CA GLN A 975 -9.87 1.11 23.87
C GLN A 975 -9.41 1.96 25.06
N ARG A 976 -9.18 1.29 26.19
CA ARG A 976 -8.70 1.90 27.42
C ARG A 976 -7.22 2.30 27.26
N ASN A 977 -6.90 3.55 27.56
CA ASN A 977 -5.51 3.97 27.75
C ASN A 977 -4.99 3.36 29.07
N SER A 978 -4.05 2.42 28.98
CA SER A 978 -3.55 1.73 30.18
C SER A 978 -2.61 2.60 31.03
N ALA A 979 -1.97 3.62 30.44
CA ALA A 979 -1.07 4.53 31.14
C ALA A 979 -1.82 5.63 31.91
N ASP A 980 -2.91 6.15 31.32
CA ASP A 980 -3.85 7.06 31.99
C ASP A 980 -5.31 6.64 31.66
N PRO A 981 -5.93 5.80 32.49
CA PRO A 981 -7.28 5.28 32.24
C PRO A 981 -8.36 6.34 32.19
N THR A 982 -8.12 7.50 32.80
CA THR A 982 -9.07 8.61 32.90
C THR A 982 -8.72 9.77 31.98
N ASP A 983 -7.87 9.51 30.98
CA ASP A 983 -7.50 10.48 29.97
C ASP A 983 -8.74 10.91 29.17
N VAL A 984 -9.25 12.10 29.50
CA VAL A 984 -10.47 12.68 28.90
C VAL A 984 -10.29 13.09 27.44
N SER A 985 -9.08 13.01 26.88
CA SER A 985 -8.88 13.10 25.43
C SER A 985 -9.41 11.85 24.71
N THR A 986 -9.44 10.71 25.40
CA THR A 986 -9.93 9.42 24.88
C THR A 986 -11.43 9.21 25.18
N ILE A 987 -12.10 8.40 24.37
CA ILE A 987 -13.52 8.06 24.57
C ILE A 987 -13.71 7.31 25.89
N TYR A 988 -12.88 6.27 26.11
CA TYR A 988 -12.92 5.46 27.31
C TYR A 988 -12.66 6.30 28.57
N GLY A 989 -11.64 7.16 28.54
CA GLY A 989 -11.26 7.97 29.70
C GLY A 989 -12.30 9.00 30.10
N ARG A 990 -13.01 9.62 29.15
CA ARG A 990 -14.18 10.48 29.48
C ARG A 990 -15.26 9.71 30.22
N GLN A 991 -15.59 8.51 29.72
CA GLN A 991 -16.61 7.68 30.33
C GLN A 991 -16.20 7.24 31.74
N LEU A 992 -14.99 6.70 31.90
CA LEU A 992 -14.48 6.27 33.19
C LEU A 992 -14.41 7.42 34.18
N TRP A 993 -13.90 8.59 33.76
CA TRP A 993 -13.83 9.76 34.60
C TRP A 993 -15.22 10.16 35.13
N ARG A 994 -16.24 10.23 34.25
CA ARG A 994 -17.62 10.57 34.65
C ARG A 994 -18.17 9.57 35.66
N VAL A 995 -18.01 8.27 35.43
CA VAL A 995 -18.50 7.22 36.33
C VAL A 995 -17.78 7.25 37.68
N GLN A 996 -16.47 7.56 37.69
CA GLN A 996 -15.70 7.75 38.92
C GLN A 996 -16.18 8.96 39.71
N GLN A 997 -16.39 10.11 39.06
CA GLN A 997 -16.89 11.31 39.74
C GLN A 997 -18.33 11.12 40.25
N ALA A 998 -19.14 10.35 39.53
CA ALA A 998 -20.48 9.95 39.98
C ALA A 998 -20.47 8.93 41.14
N LYS A 999 -19.29 8.38 41.49
CA LYS A 999 -19.11 7.32 42.50
C LYS A 999 -19.86 6.03 42.13
N LEU A 1000 -20.04 5.77 40.83
CA LEU A 1000 -20.84 4.66 40.31
C LEU A 1000 -20.02 3.46 39.80
N THR A 1001 -18.68 3.49 39.87
CA THR A 1001 -17.82 2.44 39.26
C THR A 1001 -18.19 1.02 39.68
N HIS A 1002 -18.58 0.82 40.94
CA HIS A 1002 -18.97 -0.49 41.46
C HIS A 1002 -20.49 -0.70 41.46
N GLY A 1003 -21.27 0.27 41.00
CA GLY A 1003 -22.73 0.21 40.91
C GLY A 1003 -23.26 -0.12 39.51
N ILE A 1004 -22.40 -0.15 38.49
CA ILE A 1004 -22.80 -0.47 37.11
C ILE A 1004 -23.19 -1.94 37.00
N ARG A 1005 -24.47 -2.20 36.67
CA ARG A 1005 -25.01 -3.56 36.54
C ARG A 1005 -24.92 -4.13 35.12
N ALA A 1006 -24.90 -3.30 34.09
CA ALA A 1006 -24.82 -3.73 32.70
C ALA A 1006 -24.20 -2.68 31.77
N VAL A 1007 -23.63 -3.16 30.68
CA VAL A 1007 -23.16 -2.34 29.55
C VAL A 1007 -24.01 -2.67 28.32
N LEU A 1008 -24.52 -1.62 27.68
CA LEU A 1008 -25.26 -1.67 26.42
C LEU A 1008 -24.38 -1.12 25.31
N TRP A 1009 -23.97 -1.99 24.38
CA TRP A 1009 -22.99 -1.72 23.33
C TRP A 1009 -23.62 -1.76 21.94
N HIS A 1010 -23.78 -0.60 21.30
CA HIS A 1010 -24.17 -0.53 19.89
C HIS A 1010 -23.09 0.16 19.06
N GLN A 1011 -22.33 -0.65 18.32
CA GLN A 1011 -21.28 -0.17 17.44
C GLN A 1011 -20.97 -1.21 16.36
N GLY A 1012 -20.38 -0.73 15.26
CA GLY A 1012 -19.82 -1.56 14.21
C GLY A 1012 -19.97 -0.93 12.83
N GLU A 1013 -20.84 0.08 12.69
CA GLU A 1013 -21.13 0.66 11.39
C GLU A 1013 -19.86 1.26 10.76
N ASN A 1014 -18.97 1.84 11.56
CA ASN A 1014 -17.69 2.40 11.09
C ASN A 1014 -16.59 1.33 10.88
N ASP A 1015 -16.77 0.10 11.37
CA ASP A 1015 -15.86 -1.04 11.19
C ASP A 1015 -16.25 -1.93 10.00
N GLN A 1016 -17.36 -1.62 9.33
CA GLN A 1016 -17.76 -2.29 8.10
C GLN A 1016 -16.80 -2.01 6.96
N GLY A 1017 -16.12 -0.85 6.97
CA GLY A 1017 -15.25 -0.44 5.89
C GLY A 1017 -13.90 -1.16 5.86
N ALA A 1018 -13.07 -0.73 4.92
CA ALA A 1018 -11.72 -1.23 4.81
C ALA A 1018 -10.72 -0.52 5.73
N ASP A 1019 -11.15 0.37 6.63
CA ASP A 1019 -10.30 1.22 7.48
C ASP A 1019 -9.91 0.57 8.81
N GLY A 1020 -9.61 -0.74 8.80
CA GLY A 1020 -9.20 -1.47 10.00
C GLY A 1020 -7.86 -0.94 10.55
N PRO A 1021 -7.59 -1.05 11.87
CA PRO A 1021 -6.39 -0.49 12.51
C PRO A 1021 -5.07 -1.07 12.00
N THR A 1022 -5.08 -2.32 11.54
CA THR A 1022 -3.93 -3.01 10.92
C THR A 1022 -3.79 -2.70 9.43
N GLY A 1023 -4.64 -1.80 8.94
CA GLY A 1023 -4.88 -1.57 7.53
C GLY A 1023 -5.63 -2.69 6.84
N GLY A 1024 -6.15 -3.70 7.52
CA GLY A 1024 -7.09 -4.67 6.94
C GLY A 1024 -8.53 -4.17 6.93
N TYR A 1025 -9.50 -5.06 6.69
CA TYR A 1025 -10.90 -4.73 6.92
C TYR A 1025 -11.21 -4.69 8.43
N GLY A 1026 -12.14 -3.83 8.86
CA GLY A 1026 -12.43 -3.64 10.30
C GLY A 1026 -12.84 -4.92 11.03
N TYR A 1027 -13.57 -5.83 10.37
CA TYR A 1027 -14.01 -7.10 10.96
C TYR A 1027 -12.86 -8.02 11.42
N GLU A 1028 -11.67 -7.90 10.82
CA GLU A 1028 -10.52 -8.79 11.09
C GLU A 1028 -10.00 -8.66 12.52
N THR A 1029 -10.16 -7.48 13.13
CA THR A 1029 -9.66 -7.17 14.48
C THR A 1029 -10.77 -6.94 15.50
N TYR A 1030 -12.02 -6.80 15.05
CA TYR A 1030 -13.15 -6.41 15.88
C TYR A 1030 -13.36 -7.34 17.10
N ARG A 1031 -13.26 -8.67 16.91
CA ARG A 1031 -13.44 -9.64 18.00
C ARG A 1031 -12.47 -9.38 19.15
N GLN A 1032 -11.18 -9.24 18.82
CA GLN A 1032 -10.13 -9.07 19.84
C GLN A 1032 -10.31 -7.73 20.57
N TYR A 1033 -10.56 -6.64 19.83
CA TYR A 1033 -10.82 -5.34 20.44
C TYR A 1033 -12.07 -5.31 21.32
N PHE A 1034 -13.12 -6.06 20.96
CA PHE A 1034 -14.30 -6.19 21.82
C PHE A 1034 -13.95 -6.93 23.12
N VAL A 1035 -13.20 -8.03 23.03
CA VAL A 1035 -12.78 -8.81 24.21
C VAL A 1035 -11.92 -7.96 25.16
N ASP A 1036 -10.96 -7.20 24.63
CA ASP A 1036 -10.08 -6.35 25.42
C ASP A 1036 -10.82 -5.15 26.04
N LEU A 1037 -11.81 -4.60 25.31
CA LEU A 1037 -12.70 -3.56 25.81
C LEU A 1037 -13.62 -4.08 26.93
N ALA A 1038 -14.20 -5.27 26.76
CA ALA A 1038 -15.02 -5.91 27.78
C ALA A 1038 -14.19 -6.28 29.02
N ALA A 1039 -12.95 -6.72 28.85
CA ALA A 1039 -12.01 -6.93 29.95
C ALA A 1039 -11.74 -5.62 30.71
N SER A 1040 -11.52 -4.52 29.98
CA SER A 1040 -11.34 -3.19 30.56
C SER A 1040 -12.56 -2.75 31.36
N TRP A 1041 -13.77 -2.86 30.79
CA TRP A 1041 -15.01 -2.58 31.53
C TRP A 1041 -15.15 -3.44 32.77
N LYS A 1042 -14.84 -4.73 32.70
CA LYS A 1042 -14.96 -5.61 33.87
C LYS A 1042 -13.91 -5.32 34.94
N GLU A 1043 -12.75 -4.76 34.56
CA GLU A 1043 -11.73 -4.32 35.52
C GLU A 1043 -12.16 -3.02 36.24
N ASP A 1044 -12.65 -2.02 35.51
CA ASP A 1044 -13.04 -0.73 36.10
C ASP A 1044 -14.48 -0.75 36.69
N TYR A 1045 -15.33 -1.69 36.25
CA TYR A 1045 -16.70 -1.90 36.68
C TYR A 1045 -16.93 -3.38 37.09
N PRO A 1046 -16.40 -3.80 38.26
CA PRO A 1046 -16.30 -5.22 38.63
C PRO A 1046 -17.64 -5.93 38.76
N ASN A 1047 -18.72 -5.19 39.05
CA ASN A 1047 -20.04 -5.74 39.31
C ASN A 1047 -20.97 -5.80 38.10
N ILE A 1048 -20.46 -5.58 36.86
CA ILE A 1048 -21.25 -5.83 35.64
C ILE A 1048 -21.78 -7.27 35.67
N GLN A 1049 -23.09 -7.42 35.51
CA GLN A 1049 -23.77 -8.72 35.51
C GLN A 1049 -24.10 -9.20 34.10
N HIS A 1050 -24.26 -8.29 33.13
CA HIS A 1050 -24.61 -8.66 31.75
C HIS A 1050 -24.10 -7.64 30.72
N TYR A 1051 -23.78 -8.13 29.52
CA TYR A 1051 -23.47 -7.32 28.34
C TYR A 1051 -24.58 -7.46 27.29
N TYR A 1052 -25.10 -6.34 26.81
CA TYR A 1052 -26.07 -6.31 25.71
C TYR A 1052 -25.41 -5.69 24.49
N ALA A 1053 -25.06 -6.51 23.51
CA ALA A 1053 -24.50 -6.06 22.24
C ALA A 1053 -25.60 -6.01 21.17
N PHE A 1054 -25.40 -5.19 20.14
CA PHE A 1054 -26.28 -5.15 18.98
C PHE A 1054 -25.53 -5.68 17.75
N GLN A 1055 -26.17 -6.57 16.99
CA GLN A 1055 -25.72 -6.87 15.64
C GLN A 1055 -26.30 -5.81 14.70
N ILE A 1056 -25.43 -5.12 13.96
CA ILE A 1056 -25.85 -4.10 12.99
C ILE A 1056 -26.61 -4.73 11.81
N TRP A 1057 -27.37 -3.92 11.07
CA TRP A 1057 -28.04 -4.37 9.85
C TRP A 1057 -27.13 -4.26 8.62
N PRO A 1058 -27.43 -4.98 7.52
CA PRO A 1058 -26.59 -4.99 6.32
C PRO A 1058 -26.40 -3.58 5.72
N LYS A 1059 -25.15 -3.26 5.34
CA LYS A 1059 -24.71 -1.93 4.85
C LYS A 1059 -25.24 -0.73 5.64
N SER A 1060 -25.30 -0.83 6.96
CA SER A 1060 -25.62 0.31 7.82
C SER A 1060 -24.72 1.52 7.48
N CYS A 1061 -25.29 2.72 7.34
CA CYS A 1061 -24.57 3.92 6.89
C CYS A 1061 -23.81 3.79 5.53
N ALA A 1062 -24.15 2.80 4.70
CA ALA A 1062 -23.52 2.53 3.40
C ALA A 1062 -21.99 2.29 3.45
N MET A 1063 -21.45 1.76 4.55
CA MET A 1063 -20.00 1.63 4.76
C MET A 1063 -19.38 0.27 4.39
N GLY A 1064 -20.18 -0.77 4.19
CA GLY A 1064 -19.69 -2.11 3.84
C GLY A 1064 -19.13 -2.19 2.42
N ILE A 1065 -17.97 -2.84 2.25
CA ILE A 1065 -17.27 -3.01 0.97
C ILE A 1065 -16.92 -4.49 0.77
N ASN A 1066 -17.26 -5.07 -0.39
CA ASN A 1066 -16.89 -6.45 -0.74
C ASN A 1066 -17.29 -7.51 0.32
N GLY A 1067 -18.43 -7.33 0.97
CA GLY A 1067 -18.97 -8.26 1.98
C GLY A 1067 -18.28 -8.19 3.35
N SER A 1068 -17.45 -7.18 3.61
CA SER A 1068 -16.83 -6.94 4.91
C SER A 1068 -17.85 -6.75 6.04
N ASP A 1069 -19.01 -6.14 5.76
CA ASP A 1069 -20.09 -5.97 6.73
C ASP A 1069 -20.80 -7.29 7.07
N ASN A 1070 -20.91 -8.21 6.10
CA ASN A 1070 -21.42 -9.57 6.37
C ASN A 1070 -20.53 -10.28 7.41
N ARG A 1071 -19.21 -10.18 7.25
CA ARG A 1071 -18.22 -10.78 8.16
C ARG A 1071 -18.19 -10.10 9.51
N LEU A 1072 -18.34 -8.77 9.56
CA LEU A 1072 -18.47 -8.05 10.83
C LEU A 1072 -19.71 -8.50 11.62
N ARG A 1073 -20.87 -8.63 10.94
CA ARG A 1073 -22.10 -9.11 11.58
C ARG A 1073 -21.93 -10.53 12.12
N GLU A 1074 -21.23 -11.40 11.39
CA GLU A 1074 -20.87 -12.74 11.88
C GLU A 1074 -19.98 -12.70 13.13
N VAL A 1075 -19.00 -11.80 13.17
CA VAL A 1075 -18.20 -11.56 14.38
C VAL A 1075 -19.10 -11.16 15.55
N GLN A 1076 -20.00 -10.18 15.36
CA GLN A 1076 -20.92 -9.72 16.40
C GLN A 1076 -21.86 -10.84 16.88
N ARG A 1077 -22.39 -11.67 15.97
CA ARG A 1077 -23.27 -12.80 16.29
C ARG A 1077 -22.61 -13.83 17.20
N THR A 1078 -21.31 -14.04 17.01
CA THR A 1078 -20.56 -15.11 17.67
C THR A 1078 -19.88 -14.68 18.96
N LEU A 1079 -19.88 -13.39 19.31
CA LEU A 1079 -19.34 -12.89 20.58
C LEU A 1079 -19.89 -13.64 21.81
N PRO A 1080 -21.19 -13.97 21.94
CA PRO A 1080 -21.71 -14.68 23.10
C PRO A 1080 -21.07 -16.05 23.36
N LYS A 1081 -20.39 -16.66 22.38
CA LYS A 1081 -19.65 -17.91 22.61
C LYS A 1081 -18.51 -17.74 23.61
N LEU A 1082 -18.00 -16.52 23.77
CA LEU A 1082 -16.85 -16.20 24.63
C LEU A 1082 -17.24 -15.76 26.05
N PHE A 1083 -18.54 -15.53 26.32
CA PHE A 1083 -19.03 -14.90 27.55
C PHE A 1083 -20.20 -15.68 28.14
N SER A 1084 -20.25 -15.82 29.47
CA SER A 1084 -21.36 -16.44 30.19
C SER A 1084 -22.59 -15.55 30.22
N ASN A 1085 -22.40 -14.23 30.28
CA ASN A 1085 -23.46 -13.25 30.47
C ASN A 1085 -23.42 -12.19 29.37
N MET A 1086 -23.75 -12.61 28.15
CA MET A 1086 -23.89 -11.73 27.00
C MET A 1086 -25.10 -12.11 26.16
N SER A 1087 -25.80 -11.09 25.67
CA SER A 1087 -26.82 -11.26 24.65
C SER A 1087 -26.56 -10.33 23.49
N VAL A 1088 -26.87 -10.81 22.29
CA VAL A 1088 -26.83 -10.01 21.07
C VAL A 1088 -28.27 -9.76 20.63
N MET A 1089 -28.63 -8.49 20.53
CA MET A 1089 -29.89 -8.04 19.99
C MET A 1089 -29.78 -7.88 18.46
N SER A 1090 -30.82 -8.28 17.74
CA SER A 1090 -30.95 -8.02 16.31
C SER A 1090 -31.52 -6.61 16.08
N THR A 1091 -30.89 -5.80 15.23
CA THR A 1091 -31.50 -4.55 14.74
C THR A 1091 -32.36 -4.77 13.50
N LEU A 1092 -32.47 -6.01 13.00
CA LEU A 1092 -33.36 -6.35 11.89
C LEU A 1092 -34.83 -6.36 12.33
N GLY A 1093 -35.72 -6.07 11.40
CA GLY A 1093 -37.17 -6.07 11.64
C GLY A 1093 -37.69 -4.85 12.40
N ILE A 1094 -36.82 -3.90 12.76
CA ILE A 1094 -37.22 -2.63 13.39
C ILE A 1094 -37.98 -1.78 12.37
N LYS A 1095 -39.20 -1.37 12.73
CA LYS A 1095 -40.09 -0.56 11.90
C LYS A 1095 -40.48 0.73 12.62
N PRO A 1096 -40.37 1.90 11.98
CA PRO A 1096 -39.76 2.13 10.65
C PRO A 1096 -38.24 1.84 10.64
N PRO A 1097 -37.68 1.39 9.50
CA PRO A 1097 -36.26 1.05 9.38
C PRO A 1097 -35.38 2.30 9.49
N GLY A 1098 -34.10 2.08 9.82
CA GLY A 1098 -33.07 3.12 9.81
C GLY A 1098 -32.36 3.23 8.46
N GLY A 1099 -31.80 4.41 8.18
CA GLY A 1099 -30.87 4.63 7.05
C GLY A 1099 -29.42 4.47 7.51
N CYS A 1100 -28.85 5.55 8.06
CA CYS A 1100 -27.67 5.47 8.93
C CYS A 1100 -28.07 5.51 10.41
N HIS A 1101 -29.07 6.31 10.75
CA HIS A 1101 -29.70 6.38 12.07
C HIS A 1101 -31.17 5.99 12.01
N PHE A 1102 -31.72 5.50 13.13
CA PHE A 1102 -33.15 5.24 13.25
C PHE A 1102 -33.93 6.51 13.60
N PRO A 1103 -35.18 6.65 13.15
CA PRO A 1103 -36.07 7.68 13.66
C PRO A 1103 -36.54 7.34 15.10
N ALA A 1104 -37.17 8.29 15.78
CA ALA A 1104 -37.71 8.14 17.15
C ALA A 1104 -38.47 6.82 17.38
N ALA A 1105 -39.42 6.48 16.48
CA ALA A 1105 -40.19 5.24 16.60
C ALA A 1105 -39.32 3.97 16.45
N GLY A 1106 -38.29 3.99 15.61
CA GLY A 1106 -37.33 2.89 15.49
C GLY A 1106 -36.46 2.75 16.74
N TYR A 1107 -35.99 3.87 17.32
CA TYR A 1107 -35.29 3.83 18.62
C TYR A 1107 -36.20 3.39 19.78
N ALA A 1108 -37.50 3.67 19.74
CA ALA A 1108 -38.43 3.14 20.74
C ALA A 1108 -38.45 1.59 20.74
N GLU A 1109 -38.31 0.96 19.57
CA GLU A 1109 -38.21 -0.49 19.45
C GLU A 1109 -36.93 -1.06 20.07
N PHE A 1110 -35.82 -0.31 20.08
CA PHE A 1110 -34.60 -0.72 20.80
C PHE A 1110 -34.90 -0.92 22.28
N ALA A 1111 -35.54 0.06 22.90
CA ALA A 1111 -35.94 -0.01 24.31
C ALA A 1111 -36.98 -1.12 24.54
N ARG A 1112 -37.94 -1.30 23.63
CA ARG A 1112 -38.96 -2.36 23.71
C ARG A 1112 -38.36 -3.76 23.68
N PHE A 1113 -37.33 -3.97 22.87
CA PHE A 1113 -36.64 -5.26 22.77
C PHE A 1113 -35.66 -5.51 23.91
N LEU A 1114 -34.92 -4.51 24.37
CA LEU A 1114 -33.98 -4.66 25.49
C LEU A 1114 -34.69 -4.87 26.84
N HIS A 1115 -35.81 -4.18 27.07
CA HIS A 1115 -36.54 -4.23 28.34
C HIS A 1115 -36.83 -5.65 28.85
N PRO A 1116 -37.47 -6.55 28.08
CA PRO A 1116 -37.71 -7.93 28.52
C PRO A 1116 -36.42 -8.72 28.77
N MET A 1117 -35.37 -8.49 27.97
CA MET A 1117 -34.07 -9.13 28.18
C MET A 1117 -33.44 -8.73 29.51
N MET A 1118 -33.54 -7.44 29.88
CA MET A 1118 -33.03 -6.93 31.15
C MET A 1118 -33.86 -7.41 32.33
N GLN A 1119 -35.19 -7.44 32.19
CA GLN A 1119 -36.08 -8.00 33.20
C GLN A 1119 -35.74 -9.45 33.54
N TYR A 1120 -35.45 -10.28 32.54
CA TYR A 1120 -35.04 -11.66 32.76
C TYR A 1120 -33.65 -11.76 33.41
N HIS A 1121 -32.62 -11.17 32.81
CA HIS A 1121 -31.23 -11.38 33.25
C HIS A 1121 -30.90 -10.64 34.56
N LEU A 1122 -31.42 -9.43 34.76
CA LEU A 1122 -31.05 -8.56 35.89
C LEU A 1122 -32.07 -8.56 37.02
N TYR A 1123 -33.35 -8.73 36.71
CA TYR A 1123 -34.43 -8.66 37.69
C TYR A 1123 -35.11 -10.01 37.94
N HIS A 1124 -34.65 -11.07 37.25
CA HIS A 1124 -35.13 -12.44 37.38
C HIS A 1124 -36.66 -12.55 37.22
N ARG A 1125 -37.23 -11.69 36.38
CA ARG A 1125 -38.64 -11.76 36.02
C ARG A 1125 -38.85 -12.91 35.06
N HIS A 1126 -40.00 -13.57 35.19
CA HIS A 1126 -40.46 -14.49 34.17
C HIS A 1126 -40.85 -13.68 32.93
N VAL A 1127 -40.17 -13.93 31.81
CA VAL A 1127 -40.42 -13.28 30.53
C VAL A 1127 -40.34 -14.34 29.46
N ASP A 1128 -41.40 -14.46 28.66
CA ASP A 1128 -41.44 -15.39 27.55
C ASP A 1128 -40.61 -14.83 26.38
N SER A 1129 -39.61 -15.61 25.96
CA SER A 1129 -39.01 -15.54 24.62
C SER A 1129 -38.56 -14.17 24.11
N PHE A 1130 -37.45 -13.67 24.62
CA PHE A 1130 -36.90 -12.33 24.31
C PHE A 1130 -35.65 -12.31 23.44
N ASN A 1131 -35.02 -13.46 23.15
CA ASN A 1131 -33.79 -13.51 22.35
C ASN A 1131 -34.10 -13.61 20.85
N PRO A 1132 -33.38 -12.87 19.98
CA PRO A 1132 -33.45 -13.13 18.56
C PRO A 1132 -32.89 -14.53 18.26
N PRO A 1133 -33.51 -15.32 17.37
CA PRO A 1133 -32.99 -16.62 17.01
C PRO A 1133 -31.56 -16.55 16.45
N ASN A 1134 -30.68 -17.43 16.92
CA ASN A 1134 -29.29 -17.51 16.51
C ASN A 1134 -28.95 -18.92 16.00
N LEU A 1135 -28.26 -18.99 14.86
CA LEU A 1135 -27.83 -20.26 14.27
C LEU A 1135 -26.77 -20.93 15.15
N LYS A 1136 -27.02 -22.18 15.55
CA LYS A 1136 -26.07 -23.02 16.30
C LYS A 1136 -25.13 -23.76 15.37
N ARG A 1137 -25.68 -24.41 14.35
CA ARG A 1137 -24.93 -25.20 13.37
C ARG A 1137 -25.69 -25.37 12.07
N ALA A 1138 -24.96 -25.75 11.03
CA ALA A 1138 -25.48 -26.10 9.71
C ALA A 1138 -24.85 -27.44 9.28
N PHE A 1139 -25.64 -28.38 8.75
CA PHE A 1139 -25.13 -29.71 8.37
C PHE A 1139 -25.96 -30.34 7.25
N PHE A 1140 -25.32 -31.15 6.40
CA PHE A 1140 -26.04 -31.86 5.33
C PHE A 1140 -26.87 -33.01 5.88
N THR A 1141 -28.01 -33.32 5.26
CA THR A 1141 -28.85 -34.47 5.67
C THR A 1141 -28.34 -35.80 5.13
N SER A 1142 -27.53 -35.75 4.07
CA SER A 1142 -27.02 -36.93 3.38
C SER A 1142 -25.67 -36.67 2.69
N ALA A 1143 -25.00 -37.74 2.23
CA ALA A 1143 -23.72 -37.66 1.51
C ALA A 1143 -23.87 -37.03 0.12
N GLN A 1144 -25.10 -36.93 -0.36
CA GLN A 1144 -25.49 -36.36 -1.64
C GLN A 1144 -25.40 -34.83 -1.62
N ARG A 1145 -25.42 -34.19 -0.43
CA ARG A 1145 -25.25 -32.75 -0.25
C ARG A 1145 -26.22 -31.91 -1.09
N ASP A 1146 -27.45 -32.40 -1.26
CA ASP A 1146 -28.55 -31.73 -1.98
C ASP A 1146 -29.61 -31.14 -1.02
N GLU A 1147 -29.42 -31.32 0.29
CA GLU A 1147 -30.27 -30.79 1.35
C GLU A 1147 -29.44 -30.42 2.59
N LEU A 1148 -29.73 -29.25 3.17
CA LEU A 1148 -29.00 -28.63 4.27
C LEU A 1148 -29.96 -28.32 5.44
N ILE A 1149 -29.62 -28.77 6.65
CA ILE A 1149 -30.32 -28.37 7.87
C ILE A 1149 -29.59 -27.20 8.54
N LEU A 1150 -30.36 -26.18 8.94
CA LEU A 1150 -29.94 -25.07 9.80
C LEU A 1150 -30.63 -25.22 11.16
N GLU A 1151 -29.87 -25.38 12.24
CA GLU A 1151 -30.41 -25.55 13.60
C GLU A 1151 -30.19 -24.27 14.43
N PHE A 1152 -31.27 -23.72 14.99
CA PHE A 1152 -31.28 -22.49 15.80
C PHE A 1152 -31.51 -22.80 17.28
N ASP A 1153 -31.23 -21.84 18.19
CA ASP A 1153 -31.62 -21.95 19.61
C ASP A 1153 -33.11 -21.75 19.87
N TYR A 1154 -33.85 -21.28 18.88
CA TYR A 1154 -35.24 -20.92 19.04
C TYR A 1154 -36.10 -21.45 17.89
N HIS A 1155 -37.40 -21.59 18.11
CA HIS A 1155 -38.32 -22.00 17.05
C HIS A 1155 -38.41 -20.94 15.95
N ILE A 1156 -38.36 -21.39 14.70
CA ILE A 1156 -38.24 -20.53 13.52
C ILE A 1156 -39.46 -20.68 12.61
N ASN A 1157 -39.88 -19.58 12.01
CA ASN A 1157 -40.87 -19.58 10.94
C ASN A 1157 -40.18 -19.61 9.57
N TRP A 1158 -40.78 -20.32 8.60
CA TRP A 1158 -40.35 -20.34 7.20
C TRP A 1158 -41.34 -19.59 6.31
N SER A 1159 -40.81 -18.94 5.27
CA SER A 1159 -41.56 -18.36 4.15
C SER A 1159 -40.77 -18.56 2.86
N ASP A 1160 -41.44 -18.94 1.77
CA ASP A 1160 -40.78 -19.19 0.49
C ASP A 1160 -40.11 -17.94 -0.12
N SER A 1161 -40.48 -16.74 0.31
CA SER A 1161 -39.79 -15.50 -0.08
C SER A 1161 -38.32 -15.46 0.39
N LEU A 1162 -37.98 -16.25 1.41
CA LEU A 1162 -36.64 -16.31 2.02
C LEU A 1162 -35.63 -17.12 1.21
N VAL A 1163 -36.06 -17.91 0.21
CA VAL A 1163 -35.15 -18.71 -0.63
C VAL A 1163 -34.00 -17.86 -1.20
N SER A 1164 -34.32 -16.65 -1.65
CA SER A 1164 -33.35 -15.71 -2.23
C SER A 1164 -32.34 -15.13 -1.22
N GLN A 1165 -32.57 -15.30 0.07
CA GLN A 1165 -31.79 -14.69 1.15
C GLN A 1165 -30.70 -15.63 1.72
N PHE A 1166 -30.63 -16.88 1.23
CA PHE A 1166 -29.61 -17.86 1.61
C PHE A 1166 -28.63 -18.10 0.46
N HIS A 1167 -27.34 -18.07 0.76
CA HIS A 1167 -26.26 -18.18 -0.22
C HIS A 1167 -25.25 -19.24 0.20
N LEU A 1168 -24.81 -20.04 -0.77
CA LEU A 1168 -23.71 -20.98 -0.64
C LEU A 1168 -22.48 -20.40 -1.35
N ALA A 1169 -21.32 -20.43 -0.72
CA ALA A 1169 -20.11 -19.84 -1.28
C ALA A 1169 -19.77 -20.45 -2.66
N SER A 1170 -19.38 -19.58 -3.60
CA SER A 1170 -18.99 -19.91 -4.98
C SER A 1170 -20.10 -20.51 -5.86
N GLU A 1171 -21.34 -20.62 -5.37
CA GLU A 1171 -22.46 -21.22 -6.11
C GLU A 1171 -23.74 -20.36 -5.97
N SER A 1172 -24.07 -19.59 -7.00
CA SER A 1172 -25.22 -18.69 -6.98
C SER A 1172 -26.56 -19.43 -7.07
N LYS A 1173 -27.55 -18.98 -6.30
CA LYS A 1173 -28.98 -19.41 -6.38
C LYS A 1173 -29.18 -20.93 -6.22
N GLN A 1174 -28.42 -21.54 -5.31
CA GLN A 1174 -28.49 -22.98 -5.03
C GLN A 1174 -29.76 -23.39 -4.27
N VAL A 1175 -30.22 -22.57 -3.32
CA VAL A 1175 -31.43 -22.88 -2.55
C VAL A 1175 -32.67 -22.68 -3.43
N VAL A 1176 -33.57 -23.67 -3.46
CA VAL A 1176 -34.81 -23.64 -4.27
C VAL A 1176 -36.09 -23.72 -3.45
N ALA A 1177 -36.02 -24.29 -2.26
CA ALA A 1177 -37.15 -24.37 -1.33
C ALA A 1177 -36.64 -24.54 0.09
N GLY A 1178 -37.51 -24.35 1.07
CA GLY A 1178 -37.21 -24.67 2.45
C GLY A 1178 -38.46 -25.05 3.24
N SER A 1179 -38.26 -25.53 4.45
CA SER A 1179 -39.34 -25.76 5.42
C SER A 1179 -38.80 -25.63 6.83
N ALA A 1180 -39.65 -25.21 7.78
CA ALA A 1180 -39.29 -25.16 9.19
C ALA A 1180 -40.01 -26.26 9.98
N ASN A 1181 -39.30 -26.88 10.91
CA ASN A 1181 -39.84 -27.79 11.91
C ASN A 1181 -39.19 -27.50 13.28
N GLY A 1182 -39.95 -26.91 14.19
CA GLY A 1182 -39.43 -26.45 15.48
C GLY A 1182 -38.32 -25.41 15.29
N ASN A 1183 -37.11 -25.71 15.77
CA ASN A 1183 -35.92 -24.87 15.66
C ASN A 1183 -35.04 -25.17 14.44
N ARG A 1184 -35.49 -26.02 13.51
CA ARG A 1184 -34.72 -26.40 12.32
C ARG A 1184 -35.36 -25.86 11.05
N ILE A 1185 -34.53 -25.34 10.15
CA ILE A 1185 -34.89 -25.13 8.74
C ILE A 1185 -34.21 -26.20 7.90
N THR A 1186 -34.95 -26.89 7.06
CA THR A 1186 -34.41 -27.73 5.99
C THR A 1186 -34.44 -26.95 4.68
N LEU A 1187 -33.28 -26.68 4.09
CA LEU A 1187 -33.12 -26.04 2.79
C LEU A 1187 -32.88 -27.09 1.71
N LYS A 1188 -33.72 -27.08 0.67
CA LYS A 1188 -33.56 -27.92 -0.51
C LYS A 1188 -32.73 -27.19 -1.56
N LEU A 1189 -31.72 -27.88 -2.11
CA LEU A 1189 -30.81 -27.33 -3.13
C LEU A 1189 -31.22 -27.76 -4.54
N ASN A 1190 -30.78 -27.02 -5.56
CA ASN A 1190 -31.03 -27.33 -6.97
C ASN A 1190 -30.21 -28.53 -7.49
N GLY A 1191 -29.28 -29.04 -6.67
CA GLY A 1191 -28.46 -30.22 -6.89
C GLY A 1191 -27.39 -30.36 -5.80
N PRO A 1192 -26.53 -31.39 -5.86
CA PRO A 1192 -25.38 -31.54 -4.98
C PRO A 1192 -24.44 -30.32 -5.02
N THR A 1193 -24.11 -29.75 -3.86
CA THR A 1193 -23.18 -28.62 -3.75
C THR A 1193 -21.77 -29.06 -3.30
N LYS A 1194 -20.73 -28.36 -3.79
CA LYS A 1194 -19.37 -28.48 -3.23
C LYS A 1194 -19.11 -27.44 -2.14
N SER A 1195 -20.03 -26.52 -1.92
CA SER A 1195 -19.87 -25.44 -0.97
C SER A 1195 -19.82 -25.96 0.47
N ASN A 1196 -18.88 -25.44 1.24
CA ASN A 1196 -18.66 -25.81 2.65
C ASN A 1196 -19.16 -24.73 3.61
N THR A 1197 -19.78 -23.66 3.12
CA THR A 1197 -20.25 -22.55 3.95
C THR A 1197 -21.60 -22.02 3.48
N VAL A 1198 -22.38 -21.52 4.43
CA VAL A 1198 -23.70 -20.91 4.20
C VAL A 1198 -23.77 -19.50 4.80
N THR A 1199 -24.44 -18.61 4.08
CA THR A 1199 -24.67 -17.20 4.47
C THR A 1199 -26.16 -16.89 4.41
N TYR A 1200 -26.67 -16.18 5.42
CA TYR A 1200 -28.02 -15.62 5.47
C TYR A 1200 -27.95 -14.09 5.49
N LEU A 1201 -28.62 -13.46 4.52
CA LEU A 1201 -28.62 -12.02 4.24
C LEU A 1201 -27.25 -11.46 3.86
N ASP A 1202 -26.84 -11.72 2.61
CA ASP A 1202 -25.75 -11.00 1.97
C ASP A 1202 -26.16 -9.54 1.70
N SER A 1203 -25.38 -8.60 2.22
CA SER A 1203 -25.62 -7.16 2.11
C SER A 1203 -25.65 -6.63 0.67
N ALA A 1204 -25.11 -7.38 -0.29
CA ALA A 1204 -25.20 -7.06 -1.70
C ALA A 1204 -26.64 -7.21 -2.27
N ASN A 1205 -27.43 -8.15 -1.76
CA ASN A 1205 -28.68 -8.60 -2.41
C ASN A 1205 -29.82 -8.92 -1.42
N TRP A 1206 -29.88 -8.24 -0.27
CA TRP A 1206 -30.90 -8.46 0.75
C TRP A 1206 -32.17 -7.62 0.55
N ASN A 1207 -33.28 -8.04 1.16
CA ASN A 1207 -34.54 -7.29 1.20
C ASN A 1207 -35.02 -7.09 2.67
N PRO A 1208 -35.21 -5.85 3.15
CA PRO A 1208 -35.65 -5.58 4.53
C PRO A 1208 -37.05 -6.10 4.87
N ASP A 1209 -37.90 -6.40 3.88
CA ASP A 1209 -39.22 -7.00 4.09
C ASP A 1209 -39.18 -8.54 4.14
N ASN A 1210 -38.09 -9.17 3.69
CA ASN A 1210 -37.93 -10.63 3.65
C ASN A 1210 -36.92 -11.10 4.70
N LEU A 1211 -37.36 -11.11 5.96
CA LEU A 1211 -36.53 -11.50 7.10
C LEU A 1211 -37.02 -12.82 7.72
N LEU A 1212 -36.07 -13.59 8.25
CA LEU A 1212 -36.32 -14.80 8.98
C LEU A 1212 -36.72 -14.41 10.40
N TYR A 1213 -37.89 -14.85 10.83
CA TYR A 1213 -38.41 -14.55 12.16
C TYR A 1213 -38.51 -15.82 13.01
N GLY A 1214 -38.22 -15.67 14.30
CA GLY A 1214 -38.62 -16.64 15.29
C GLY A 1214 -40.12 -16.63 15.52
N GLN A 1215 -40.65 -17.70 16.13
CA GLN A 1215 -42.03 -17.73 16.60
C GLN A 1215 -42.32 -16.69 17.70
N ASN A 1216 -41.28 -16.10 18.29
CA ASN A 1216 -41.37 -14.97 19.21
C ASN A 1216 -41.49 -13.60 18.52
N GLY A 1217 -41.54 -13.56 17.19
CA GLY A 1217 -41.70 -12.31 16.43
C GLY A 1217 -40.42 -11.47 16.32
N LEU A 1218 -39.27 -12.00 16.75
CA LEU A 1218 -37.97 -11.33 16.60
C LEU A 1218 -37.25 -11.82 15.35
N ALA A 1219 -36.62 -10.90 14.62
CA ALA A 1219 -35.80 -11.23 13.46
C ALA A 1219 -34.54 -11.99 13.90
N ALA A 1220 -34.22 -13.08 13.21
CA ALA A 1220 -33.03 -13.87 13.45
C ALA A 1220 -31.75 -13.05 13.21
N LEU A 1221 -30.68 -13.40 13.94
CA LEU A 1221 -29.36 -12.85 13.68
C LEU A 1221 -28.84 -13.35 12.34
N THR A 1222 -28.18 -12.45 11.61
CA THR A 1222 -27.55 -12.75 10.33
C THR A 1222 -26.23 -13.46 10.49
N PHE A 1223 -25.88 -14.33 9.55
CA PHE A 1223 -24.66 -15.11 9.61
C PHE A 1223 -23.97 -15.18 8.25
N CYS A 1224 -22.65 -15.23 8.25
CA CYS A 1224 -21.83 -15.20 7.03
C CYS A 1224 -20.77 -16.29 7.07
N ASP A 1225 -20.56 -16.95 5.94
CA ASP A 1225 -19.51 -17.96 5.73
C ASP A 1225 -19.49 -19.02 6.84
N VAL A 1226 -20.66 -19.39 7.39
CA VAL A 1226 -20.76 -20.37 8.48
C VAL A 1226 -20.43 -21.75 7.94
N PRO A 1227 -19.48 -22.49 8.55
CA PRO A 1227 -19.13 -23.83 8.12
C PRO A 1227 -20.34 -24.79 8.15
N ILE A 1228 -20.44 -25.62 7.12
CA ILE A 1228 -21.39 -26.73 7.06
C ILE A 1228 -20.68 -28.00 7.52
N GLU A 1229 -21.17 -28.58 8.61
CA GLU A 1229 -20.64 -29.81 9.21
C GLU A 1229 -20.89 -31.02 8.27
N GLY A 1230 -19.92 -31.94 8.23
CA GLY A 1230 -20.05 -33.23 7.54
C GLY A 1230 -20.89 -34.23 8.34
N LEU A 1231 -21.35 -35.30 7.69
CA LEU A 1231 -22.29 -36.27 8.28
C LEU A 1231 -21.75 -37.00 9.52
N ASP A 1232 -20.43 -37.06 9.68
CA ASP A 1232 -19.77 -37.74 10.79
C ASP A 1232 -19.60 -36.84 12.03
N ALA A 1233 -20.02 -35.57 11.97
CA ALA A 1233 -20.03 -34.67 13.12
C ALA A 1233 -21.30 -34.90 13.96
N SER A 1234 -21.34 -36.01 14.71
CA SER A 1234 -22.26 -36.08 15.86
C SER A 1234 -21.73 -35.21 17.00
N PRO A 1235 -22.62 -34.53 17.76
CA PRO A 1235 -22.23 -33.64 18.86
C PRO A 1235 -21.46 -34.35 19.98
#